data_AF-A0A178ZJE8-F1
#
_entry.id   AF-A0A178ZJE8-F1
#
_cell.length_a   1.000
_cell.length_b   1.000
_cell.length_c   1.000
_cell.angle_alpha   90.00
_cell.angle_beta   90.00
_cell.angle_gamma   90.00
#
_symmetry.space_group_name_H-M   'P 1'
#
loop_
_entity.id
_entity.type
_entity.pdbx_description
1 polymer ?
#
loop_
_entity_poly.entity_id
_entity_poly.type
_entity_poly.pdbx_seq_one_letter_code
_entity_poly.pdbx_strand_id
1 'polypeptide(L)'
;MATPASNESEESIFQLLKKADTKELESREKAINERLHRTFQLGQQRLAELIDQNSTLPTTVSSVTVLGTQNTRHGFLGAVVNPLLSANRDRPYTQSELIHEVARTAEKLRKFGIFHDPVSVYLDKPSKTDPTTTPTDLAVYYSVKEKSRIFAKTGTDLGNAEGSAYANVQWRNLLGGAETLDVNASLGTRTRSSYQATFDTPVLSNPDLRFQVGGLQSATQKIFASHEEVLKGGWTKLRWQSSAGSFHEIGYNGFWRQVTGLAPNASQTVRNEAGDSFKSSISHMWMADRRDNSMLPTRGYYAKTSAELAGWGPLQGDAAFLKTEVETQSALSIPIPGIEGDSGVSFTTGFRAGLLYPLTLGSKQNPEMSRISDRFQLGGPTDVRGFRLSGLGPHDGPDAVGGDIYAAGSANLLLPLPKVGKDKPLRFHAFVNGGRLLAIRNAEKEGAMTSQEVKQSVSDAFSELGNGLPTMSAGIGLVYAHPVARFELNFSLPLVVRRQEEARKGVSFGIGINFLYNDSWKQPKSDERPTGKRGSVWAPASQNASAAEFRCREAPPNTFANCTSTQASRLISSPQAVYSLYTSLRPAPQPTRRPQRPKLNMSYYNQPYGPGAGGDGAASNLQFYPSSYSNVSGHTTPSQASYGGYGGTSNTASAYPGYGAGSAGGFGGGPGMHGVSGRMGDSGGLRTGWLAAFGTEGYEGEPGLMEELGVNFGHIKTKTLTVLNPWTRPSPHIMDDSDLYGGLLFLILYGTFLALSGKFFYGYIYGIALFGSIALHWIFALMTPPIDPNDSDQMSQAQQDHGQGPGGRGHGGHFSSTLTYSRSASVLGYCFLPLVFTSLFGVLLPMDTATGYVMTAMAVGWCTFSSSGMFVSVGRMKGMRGLVAYPLALFYSGFGIMGIFSSRGSGMLEGKVL
;
A
#
# COMPACT_ATOMS: atom_id res chain seq x y z
N MET A 1 -38.77 -23.37 63.80
CA MET A 1 -38.72 -21.94 63.44
C MET A 1 -37.39 -21.68 62.74
N ALA A 2 -37.38 -20.84 61.72
CA ALA A 2 -36.17 -20.34 61.09
C ALA A 2 -36.21 -18.81 61.08
N THR A 3 -35.06 -18.18 61.33
CA THR A 3 -34.85 -16.74 61.20
C THR A 3 -33.68 -16.53 60.25
N PRO A 4 -33.83 -15.74 59.17
CA PRO A 4 -32.80 -15.62 58.14
C PRO A 4 -31.66 -14.70 58.58
N ALA A 5 -30.44 -15.05 58.19
CA ALA A 5 -29.24 -14.23 58.36
C ALA A 5 -28.54 -14.09 56.99
N SER A 6 -29.12 -13.29 56.11
CA SER A 6 -28.65 -13.09 54.73
C SER A 6 -29.08 -11.72 54.20
N ASN A 7 -28.11 -10.89 53.79
CA ASN A 7 -28.09 -9.99 52.61
C ASN A 7 -27.17 -8.76 52.82
N GLU A 8 -27.18 -8.14 54.00
CA GLU A 8 -26.56 -6.81 54.22
C GLU A 8 -25.06 -6.74 53.90
N SER A 9 -24.30 -7.82 54.16
CA SER A 9 -22.86 -7.89 53.86
C SER A 9 -22.57 -7.95 52.36
N GLU A 10 -23.41 -8.63 51.57
CA GLU A 10 -23.26 -8.71 50.12
C GLU A 10 -23.78 -7.44 49.45
N GLU A 11 -24.90 -6.87 49.92
CA GLU A 11 -25.39 -5.57 49.43
C GLU A 11 -24.40 -4.43 49.72
N SER A 12 -23.71 -4.45 50.87
CA SER A 12 -22.61 -3.52 51.17
C SER A 12 -21.49 -3.59 50.12
N ILE A 13 -21.02 -4.80 49.79
CA ILE A 13 -19.97 -5.02 48.79
C ILE A 13 -20.46 -4.61 47.39
N PHE A 14 -21.69 -4.96 47.01
CA PHE A 14 -22.29 -4.54 45.75
C PHE A 14 -22.48 -3.02 45.65
N GLN A 15 -22.88 -2.33 46.72
CA GLN A 15 -23.01 -0.87 46.74
C GLN A 15 -21.66 -0.16 46.67
N LEU A 16 -20.60 -0.73 47.25
CA LEU A 16 -19.22 -0.23 47.10
C LEU A 16 -18.71 -0.42 45.67
N LEU A 17 -18.92 -1.59 45.05
CA LEU A 17 -18.59 -1.84 43.64
C LEU A 17 -19.36 -0.89 42.70
N LYS A 18 -20.62 -0.59 43.01
CA LYS A 18 -21.50 0.32 42.26
C LYS A 18 -21.16 1.81 42.45
N LYS A 19 -20.17 2.14 43.28
CA LYS A 19 -19.70 3.51 43.58
C LYS A 19 -18.29 3.83 43.07
N ALA A 20 -17.59 2.89 42.45
CA ALA A 20 -16.29 3.18 41.84
C ALA A 20 -16.45 4.13 40.64
N ASP A 21 -15.84 5.33 40.71
CA ASP A 21 -15.78 6.24 39.56
C ASP A 21 -14.97 5.55 38.45
N THR A 22 -15.51 5.53 37.23
CA THR A 22 -14.85 4.90 36.08
C THR A 22 -13.47 5.50 35.82
N LYS A 23 -13.26 6.79 36.12
CA LYS A 23 -11.96 7.45 36.03
C LYS A 23 -10.96 6.96 37.09
N GLU A 24 -11.44 6.57 38.26
CA GLU A 24 -10.58 6.00 39.29
C GLU A 24 -10.15 4.58 38.89
N LEU A 25 -11.06 3.79 38.31
CA LEU A 25 -10.74 2.47 37.76
C LEU A 25 -9.72 2.58 36.61
N GLU A 26 -9.95 3.44 35.62
CA GLU A 26 -9.00 3.72 34.53
C GLU A 26 -7.62 4.15 35.05
N SER A 27 -7.58 5.03 36.07
CA SER A 27 -6.30 5.48 36.64
C SER A 27 -5.58 4.37 37.43
N ARG A 28 -6.32 3.49 38.12
CA ARG A 28 -5.76 2.29 38.78
C ARG A 28 -5.25 1.27 37.77
N GLU A 29 -5.99 0.95 36.72
CA GLU A 29 -5.53 0.06 35.65
C GLU A 29 -4.28 0.62 34.97
N LYS A 30 -4.25 1.92 34.66
CA LYS A 30 -3.07 2.59 34.09
C LYS A 30 -1.86 2.54 35.03
N ALA A 31 -2.05 2.75 36.34
CA ALA A 31 -0.99 2.66 37.34
C ALA A 31 -0.50 1.22 37.57
N ILE A 32 -1.39 0.23 37.48
CA ILE A 32 -1.05 -1.21 37.53
C ILE A 32 -0.22 -1.58 36.30
N ASN A 33 -0.65 -1.17 35.10
CA ASN A 33 0.08 -1.41 33.85
C ASN A 33 1.44 -0.71 33.87
N GLU A 34 1.54 0.54 34.28
CA GLU A 34 2.83 1.23 34.42
C GLU A 34 3.76 0.51 35.41
N ARG A 35 3.24 0.06 36.56
CA ARG A 35 4.02 -0.74 37.52
C ARG A 35 4.47 -2.07 36.93
N LEU A 36 3.61 -2.75 36.16
CA LEU A 36 3.91 -4.01 35.48
C LEU A 36 5.03 -3.80 34.44
N HIS A 37 4.90 -2.81 33.55
CA HIS A 37 5.93 -2.45 32.56
C HIS A 37 7.24 -2.05 33.24
N ARG A 38 7.21 -1.25 34.31
CA ARG A 38 8.41 -0.88 35.08
C ARG A 38 9.09 -2.09 35.70
N THR A 39 8.31 -3.02 36.26
CA THR A 39 8.82 -4.27 36.86
C THR A 39 9.44 -5.19 35.80
N PHE A 40 8.81 -5.28 34.62
CA PHE A 40 9.33 -6.01 33.48
C PHE A 40 10.62 -5.40 32.92
N GLN A 41 10.69 -4.07 32.77
CA GLN A 41 11.90 -3.34 32.36
C GLN A 41 13.05 -3.54 33.36
N LEU A 42 12.79 -3.42 34.67
CA LEU A 42 13.80 -3.69 35.71
C LEU A 42 14.25 -5.16 35.70
N GLY A 43 13.34 -6.09 35.40
CA GLY A 43 13.68 -7.51 35.19
C GLY A 43 14.59 -7.73 33.99
N GLN A 44 14.29 -7.09 32.85
CA GLN A 44 15.12 -7.14 31.65
C GLN A 44 16.51 -6.49 31.87
N GLN A 45 16.56 -5.33 32.54
CA GLN A 45 17.81 -4.65 32.89
C GLN A 45 18.69 -5.52 33.80
N ARG A 46 18.11 -6.10 34.85
CA ARG A 46 18.84 -7.00 35.76
C ARG A 46 19.28 -8.30 35.07
N LEU A 47 18.49 -8.82 34.13
CA LEU A 47 18.90 -9.97 33.32
C LEU A 47 20.07 -9.63 32.40
N ALA A 48 20.06 -8.45 31.76
CA ALA A 48 21.17 -7.96 30.95
C ALA A 48 22.44 -7.75 31.80
N GLU A 49 22.31 -7.17 33.00
CA GLU A 49 23.41 -7.00 33.96
C GLU A 49 24.01 -8.36 34.37
N LEU A 50 23.18 -9.35 34.68
CA LEU A 50 23.63 -10.71 35.01
C LEU A 50 24.30 -11.41 33.82
N ILE A 51 23.85 -11.16 32.58
CA ILE A 51 24.50 -11.67 31.37
C ILE A 51 25.85 -10.99 31.16
N ASP A 52 25.96 -9.69 31.41
CA ASP A 52 27.21 -8.92 31.26
C ASP A 52 28.26 -9.33 32.31
N GLN A 53 27.86 -9.45 33.58
CA GLN A 53 28.69 -9.95 34.69
C GLN A 53 29.22 -11.37 34.46
N ASN A 54 28.50 -12.20 33.70
CA ASN A 54 28.88 -13.58 33.39
C ASN A 54 29.33 -13.76 31.92
N SER A 55 29.52 -12.66 31.18
CA SER A 55 29.71 -12.66 29.72
C SER A 55 30.93 -13.47 29.27
N THR A 56 31.99 -13.50 30.08
CA THR A 56 33.28 -14.14 29.81
C THR A 56 33.35 -15.61 30.23
N LEU A 57 32.30 -16.18 30.84
CA LEU A 57 32.31 -17.59 31.22
C LEU A 57 32.48 -18.49 29.98
N PRO A 58 33.37 -19.50 30.01
CA PRO A 58 33.49 -20.47 28.94
C PRO A 58 32.26 -21.37 28.91
N THR A 59 31.74 -21.65 27.71
CA THR A 59 30.49 -22.41 27.52
C THR A 59 30.57 -23.23 26.24
N THR A 60 30.02 -24.43 26.28
CA THR A 60 30.01 -25.39 25.17
C THR A 60 28.57 -25.80 24.84
N VAL A 61 28.35 -26.33 23.63
CA VAL A 61 27.00 -26.66 23.13
C VAL A 61 26.93 -28.16 22.89
N SER A 62 26.31 -28.90 23.80
CA SER A 62 26.18 -30.36 23.70
C SER A 62 25.17 -30.76 22.62
N SER A 63 24.08 -30.00 22.47
CA SER A 63 23.02 -30.32 21.51
C SER A 63 22.20 -29.09 21.13
N VAL A 64 21.67 -29.10 19.91
CA VAL A 64 20.71 -28.11 19.41
C VAL A 64 19.50 -28.85 18.87
N THR A 65 18.32 -28.54 19.39
CA THR A 65 17.05 -29.18 19.00
C THR A 65 16.06 -28.14 18.51
N VAL A 66 15.41 -28.40 17.36
CA VAL A 66 14.30 -27.59 16.85
C VAL A 66 13.00 -28.37 17.07
N LEU A 67 12.08 -27.78 17.82
CA LEU A 67 10.79 -28.36 18.22
C LEU A 67 9.67 -27.72 17.41
N GLY A 68 8.68 -28.52 17.00
CA GLY A 68 7.50 -28.05 16.25
C GLY A 68 7.64 -28.01 14.73
N THR A 69 8.75 -28.52 14.18
CA THR A 69 8.93 -28.76 12.74
C THR A 69 8.37 -30.12 12.35
N GLN A 70 7.38 -30.15 11.44
CA GLN A 70 6.77 -31.38 10.91
C GLN A 70 6.96 -31.53 9.41
N ASN A 71 6.98 -30.41 8.67
CA ASN A 71 7.07 -30.39 7.21
C ASN A 71 8.45 -29.91 6.71
N THR A 72 9.35 -29.57 7.62
CA THR A 72 10.69 -29.03 7.32
C THR A 72 11.77 -30.11 7.40
N ARG A 73 12.67 -30.17 6.41
CA ARG A 73 13.73 -31.17 6.26
C ARG A 73 14.78 -31.05 7.37
N HIS A 74 15.12 -32.18 8.01
CA HIS A 74 16.23 -32.25 8.97
C HIS A 74 17.56 -31.77 8.40
N GLY A 75 17.89 -32.07 7.13
CA GLY A 75 19.14 -31.61 6.50
C GLY A 75 19.21 -30.08 6.29
N PHE A 76 18.07 -29.45 6.01
CA PHE A 76 17.96 -27.99 5.89
C PHE A 76 18.13 -27.31 7.25
N LEU A 77 17.40 -27.80 8.27
CA LEU A 77 17.55 -27.31 9.65
C LEU A 77 18.97 -27.54 10.17
N GLY A 78 19.57 -28.70 9.88
CA GLY A 78 20.97 -29.03 10.19
C GLY A 78 21.94 -28.01 9.61
N ALA A 79 21.83 -27.66 8.32
CA ALA A 79 22.66 -26.63 7.70
C ALA A 79 22.53 -25.25 8.39
N VAL A 80 21.37 -24.94 8.98
CA VAL A 80 21.13 -23.69 9.72
C VAL A 80 21.71 -23.73 11.14
N VAL A 81 21.61 -24.86 11.86
CA VAL A 81 22.01 -24.97 13.28
C VAL A 81 23.42 -25.52 13.51
N ASN A 82 23.99 -26.29 12.59
CA ASN A 82 25.33 -26.89 12.72
C ASN A 82 26.43 -25.88 13.10
N PRO A 83 26.45 -24.62 12.59
CA PRO A 83 27.44 -23.62 13.00
C PRO A 83 27.44 -23.25 14.49
N LEU A 84 26.40 -23.62 15.26
CA LEU A 84 26.35 -23.42 16.71
C LEU A 84 27.09 -24.50 17.50
N LEU A 85 27.18 -25.72 16.97
CA LEU A 85 27.80 -26.85 17.66
C LEU A 85 29.30 -26.59 17.81
N SER A 86 29.82 -26.67 19.04
CA SER A 86 31.24 -26.39 19.33
C SER A 86 32.22 -27.34 18.63
N ALA A 87 31.75 -28.49 18.13
CA ALA A 87 32.53 -29.38 17.25
C ALA A 87 32.97 -28.72 15.92
N ASN A 88 32.37 -27.59 15.53
CA ASN A 88 32.76 -26.80 14.36
C ASN A 88 33.61 -25.56 14.71
N ARG A 89 34.21 -25.48 15.91
CA ARG A 89 35.15 -24.41 16.33
C ARG A 89 36.32 -24.99 17.13
N ASP A 90 37.50 -24.42 16.95
CA ASP A 90 38.73 -24.81 17.69
C ASP A 90 38.74 -24.37 19.17
N ARG A 91 37.70 -23.64 19.63
CA ARG A 91 37.59 -23.13 21.00
C ARG A 91 36.14 -23.14 21.51
N PRO A 92 35.92 -23.22 22.83
CA PRO A 92 34.63 -22.92 23.46
C PRO A 92 34.09 -21.52 23.13
N TYR A 93 32.79 -21.33 23.29
CA TYR A 93 32.17 -20.01 23.28
C TYR A 93 32.42 -19.30 24.60
N THR A 94 32.30 -17.96 24.61
CA THR A 94 31.92 -17.25 25.83
C THR A 94 30.39 -17.25 25.95
N GLN A 95 29.85 -17.09 27.15
CA GLN A 95 28.41 -16.99 27.37
C GLN A 95 27.76 -15.87 26.52
N SER A 96 28.45 -14.74 26.33
CA SER A 96 27.99 -13.65 25.45
C SER A 96 28.03 -14.01 23.95
N GLU A 97 29.11 -14.64 23.47
CA GLU A 97 29.21 -15.11 22.08
C GLU A 97 28.10 -16.14 21.77
N LEU A 98 27.84 -17.07 22.69
CA LEU A 98 26.79 -18.07 22.54
C LEU A 98 25.40 -17.43 22.42
N ILE A 99 25.05 -16.50 23.31
CA ILE A 99 23.76 -15.80 23.26
C ILE A 99 23.59 -15.05 21.93
N HIS A 100 24.64 -14.37 21.43
CA HIS A 100 24.59 -13.67 20.16
C HIS A 100 24.44 -14.60 18.95
N GLU A 101 25.12 -15.75 18.91
CA GLU A 101 25.01 -16.72 17.81
C GLU A 101 23.66 -17.47 17.84
N VAL A 102 23.14 -17.77 19.03
CA VAL A 102 21.79 -18.35 19.22
C VAL A 102 20.71 -17.37 18.76
N ALA A 103 20.80 -16.09 19.14
CA ALA A 103 19.90 -15.04 18.65
C ALA A 103 19.99 -14.87 17.12
N ARG A 104 21.21 -14.88 16.55
CA ARG A 104 21.45 -14.83 15.10
C ARG A 104 20.82 -16.04 14.38
N THR A 105 20.80 -17.21 15.00
CA THR A 105 20.18 -18.42 14.43
C THR A 105 18.65 -18.39 14.55
N ALA A 106 18.09 -17.89 15.66
CA ALA A 106 16.65 -17.61 15.76
C ALA A 106 16.19 -16.60 14.68
N GLU A 107 16.98 -15.55 14.43
CA GLU A 107 16.73 -14.57 13.37
C GLU A 107 16.81 -15.19 11.97
N LYS A 108 17.78 -16.08 11.68
CA LYS A 108 17.81 -16.85 10.43
C LYS A 108 16.54 -17.70 10.26
N LEU A 109 16.13 -18.43 11.30
CA LEU A 109 14.89 -19.23 11.28
C LEU A 109 13.67 -18.36 10.97
N ARG A 110 13.58 -17.18 11.60
CA ARG A 110 12.53 -16.18 11.35
C ARG A 110 12.53 -15.66 9.91
N LYS A 111 13.70 -15.28 9.38
CA LYS A 111 13.87 -14.74 8.02
C LYS A 111 13.44 -15.68 6.87
N PHE A 112 13.40 -16.99 7.08
CA PHE A 112 12.81 -17.90 6.08
C PHE A 112 11.31 -17.68 5.87
N GLY A 113 10.60 -17.10 6.85
CA GLY A 113 9.17 -16.80 6.75
C GLY A 113 8.23 -18.00 6.91
N ILE A 114 8.76 -19.22 7.11
CA ILE A 114 7.97 -20.45 7.27
C ILE A 114 7.49 -20.71 8.72
N PHE A 115 8.00 -19.98 9.71
CA PHE A 115 7.59 -20.09 11.11
C PHE A 115 6.82 -18.85 11.57
N HIS A 116 5.92 -19.02 12.53
CA HIS A 116 5.27 -17.91 13.23
C HIS A 116 6.26 -17.15 14.11
N ASP A 117 6.08 -15.83 14.16
CA ASP A 117 6.79 -14.91 15.03
C ASP A 117 6.10 -14.89 16.42
N PRO A 118 6.83 -14.85 17.55
CA PRO A 118 8.28 -14.97 17.69
C PRO A 118 8.78 -16.42 17.69
N VAL A 119 10.05 -16.62 17.34
CA VAL A 119 10.78 -17.88 17.56
C VAL A 119 11.23 -17.94 19.03
N SER A 120 10.72 -18.88 19.81
CA SER A 120 11.07 -19.02 21.23
C SER A 120 12.37 -19.81 21.41
N VAL A 121 13.26 -19.33 22.26
CA VAL A 121 14.56 -19.94 22.55
C VAL A 121 14.62 -20.31 24.04
N TYR A 122 15.08 -21.52 24.34
CA TYR A 122 15.38 -21.98 25.69
C TYR A 122 16.81 -22.51 25.76
N LEU A 123 17.49 -22.20 26.86
CA LEU A 123 18.81 -22.72 27.20
C LEU A 123 18.66 -23.54 28.48
N ASP A 124 19.01 -24.81 28.45
CA ASP A 124 18.95 -25.70 29.62
C ASP A 124 20.29 -26.44 29.81
N LYS A 125 20.50 -27.01 30.99
CA LYS A 125 21.68 -27.82 31.29
C LYS A 125 21.38 -29.28 30.93
N PRO A 126 22.25 -29.96 30.17
CA PRO A 126 22.01 -31.35 29.79
C PRO A 126 21.99 -32.27 31.02
N SER A 127 21.37 -33.45 30.87
CA SER A 127 21.25 -34.39 31.98
C SER A 127 22.62 -34.91 32.40
N LYS A 128 22.96 -34.73 33.69
CA LYS A 128 24.19 -35.21 34.34
C LYS A 128 24.38 -36.74 34.33
N THR A 129 23.47 -37.47 33.69
CA THR A 129 23.53 -38.93 33.48
C THR A 129 24.26 -39.32 32.20
N ASP A 130 24.52 -38.38 31.29
CA ASP A 130 25.17 -38.64 30.01
C ASP A 130 26.70 -38.41 30.12
N PRO A 131 27.55 -39.44 29.93
CA PRO A 131 29.01 -39.33 30.07
C PRO A 131 29.67 -38.51 28.96
N THR A 132 28.94 -38.11 27.91
CA THR A 132 29.45 -37.18 26.88
C THR A 132 29.37 -35.70 27.29
N THR A 133 28.71 -35.39 28.41
CA THR A 133 28.42 -34.01 28.82
C THR A 133 29.40 -33.47 29.86
N THR A 134 29.82 -32.22 29.66
CA THR A 134 30.71 -31.46 30.53
C THR A 134 29.93 -30.47 31.41
N PRO A 135 30.48 -30.01 32.56
CA PRO A 135 29.81 -29.01 33.40
C PRO A 135 29.59 -27.64 32.75
N THR A 136 30.25 -27.37 31.61
CA THR A 136 30.13 -26.14 30.80
C THR A 136 29.15 -26.25 29.65
N ASP A 137 28.53 -27.43 29.42
CA ASP A 137 27.60 -27.62 28.32
C ASP A 137 26.21 -27.03 28.60
N LEU A 138 25.64 -26.46 27.53
CA LEU A 138 24.22 -26.11 27.44
C LEU A 138 23.58 -26.82 26.25
N ALA A 139 22.32 -27.21 26.43
CA ALA A 139 21.43 -27.67 25.38
C ALA A 139 20.55 -26.49 24.91
N VAL A 140 20.49 -26.27 23.59
CA VAL A 140 19.73 -25.16 22.98
C VAL A 140 18.46 -25.71 22.34
N TYR A 141 17.31 -25.20 22.76
CA TYR A 141 16.01 -25.58 22.22
C TYR A 141 15.33 -24.40 21.52
N TYR A 142 15.12 -24.52 20.21
CA TYR A 142 14.28 -23.61 19.43
C TYR A 142 12.87 -24.18 19.37
N SER A 143 11.88 -23.49 19.95
CA SER A 143 10.47 -23.84 19.80
C SER A 143 9.85 -22.96 18.73
N VAL A 144 9.45 -23.58 17.61
CA VAL A 144 8.85 -22.91 16.46
C VAL A 144 7.47 -23.50 16.16
N LYS A 145 6.63 -22.71 15.49
CA LYS A 145 5.35 -23.17 14.94
C LYS A 145 5.35 -22.91 13.44
N GLU A 146 5.28 -23.97 12.63
CA GLU A 146 5.15 -23.85 11.17
C GLU A 146 3.88 -23.04 10.81
N LYS A 147 4.02 -22.08 9.88
CA LYS A 147 2.92 -21.35 9.23
C LYS A 147 2.17 -22.31 8.29
N SER A 148 0.92 -22.00 7.96
CA SER A 148 0.15 -22.79 6.98
C SER A 148 0.93 -22.94 5.67
N ARG A 149 1.01 -24.18 5.18
CA ARG A 149 1.68 -24.52 3.91
C ARG A 149 0.98 -23.91 2.72
N ILE A 150 -0.36 -23.88 2.71
CA ILE A 150 -1.13 -23.21 1.65
C ILE A 150 -1.74 -21.94 2.25
N PHE A 151 -1.57 -20.83 1.54
CA PHE A 151 -2.17 -19.54 1.84
C PHE A 151 -2.77 -18.97 0.56
N ALA A 152 -4.09 -18.78 0.54
CA ALA A 152 -4.78 -18.13 -0.55
C ALA A 152 -5.25 -16.74 -0.10
N LYS A 153 -5.07 -15.74 -0.98
CA LYS A 153 -5.51 -14.36 -0.77
C LYS A 153 -6.15 -13.83 -2.04
N THR A 154 -7.42 -13.49 -1.99
CA THR A 154 -8.08 -12.65 -3.00
C THR A 154 -8.07 -11.19 -2.57
N GLY A 155 -8.23 -10.28 -3.53
CA GLY A 155 -8.40 -8.86 -3.26
C GLY A 155 -8.66 -8.08 -4.54
N THR A 156 -8.95 -6.79 -4.37
CA THR A 156 -8.88 -5.81 -5.45
C THR A 156 -7.73 -4.84 -5.17
N ASP A 157 -7.11 -4.37 -6.24
CA ASP A 157 -6.16 -3.27 -6.26
C ASP A 157 -6.72 -2.15 -7.14
N LEU A 158 -6.35 -0.92 -6.84
CA LEU A 158 -6.74 0.28 -7.57
C LEU A 158 -5.49 1.15 -7.65
N GLY A 159 -5.02 1.48 -8.84
CA GLY A 159 -3.76 2.18 -9.03
C GLY A 159 -3.62 2.81 -10.42
N ASN A 160 -3.12 4.04 -10.52
CA ASN A 160 -2.94 4.75 -11.81
C ASN A 160 -4.17 4.75 -12.74
N ALA A 161 -5.38 4.90 -12.17
CA ALA A 161 -6.67 4.78 -12.86
C ALA A 161 -6.97 3.40 -13.49
N GLU A 162 -6.10 2.41 -13.28
CA GLU A 162 -6.41 1.00 -13.47
C GLU A 162 -7.07 0.44 -12.19
N GLY A 163 -8.08 -0.41 -12.36
CA GLY A 163 -8.64 -1.22 -11.28
C GLY A 163 -8.51 -2.69 -11.64
N SER A 164 -8.03 -3.51 -10.71
CA SER A 164 -7.84 -4.94 -10.91
C SER A 164 -8.33 -5.77 -9.73
N ALA A 165 -8.82 -6.97 -10.00
CA ALA A 165 -9.01 -8.04 -9.03
C ALA A 165 -7.82 -9.00 -9.13
N TYR A 166 -7.37 -9.55 -8.00
CA TYR A 166 -6.33 -10.58 -7.96
C TYR A 166 -6.67 -11.74 -7.02
N ALA A 167 -6.11 -12.91 -7.32
CA ALA A 167 -6.13 -14.11 -6.51
C ALA A 167 -4.72 -14.71 -6.47
N ASN A 168 -4.09 -14.65 -5.31
CA ASN A 168 -2.77 -15.20 -5.03
C ASN A 168 -2.91 -16.51 -4.23
N VAL A 169 -2.19 -17.55 -4.65
CA VAL A 169 -2.08 -18.83 -3.96
C VAL A 169 -0.60 -19.13 -3.73
N GLN A 170 -0.19 -19.06 -2.48
CA GLN A 170 1.18 -19.26 -2.04
C GLN A 170 1.31 -20.61 -1.30
N TRP A 171 2.06 -21.53 -1.89
CA TRP A 171 2.43 -22.81 -1.28
C TRP A 171 3.84 -22.72 -0.69
N ARG A 172 3.91 -22.48 0.62
CA ARG A 172 5.13 -22.38 1.43
C ARG A 172 5.63 -23.76 1.86
N ASN A 173 6.96 -23.88 1.97
CA ASN A 173 7.65 -25.11 2.37
C ASN A 173 7.17 -26.31 1.53
N LEU A 174 7.27 -26.16 0.20
CA LEU A 174 6.74 -27.13 -0.76
C LEU A 174 7.48 -28.47 -0.65
N LEU A 175 8.81 -28.42 -0.65
CA LEU A 175 9.68 -29.60 -0.60
C LEU A 175 10.31 -29.81 0.79
N GLY A 176 10.38 -28.76 1.61
CA GLY A 176 10.76 -28.80 3.04
C GLY A 176 12.05 -28.05 3.37
N GLY A 177 12.65 -27.34 2.41
CA GLY A 177 13.79 -26.43 2.57
C GLY A 177 13.40 -24.96 2.50
N ALA A 178 12.23 -24.60 3.03
CA ALA A 178 11.61 -23.27 2.95
C ALA A 178 11.33 -22.77 1.51
N GLU A 179 11.23 -23.67 0.53
CA GLU A 179 10.90 -23.31 -0.85
C GLU A 179 9.42 -22.90 -0.95
N THR A 180 9.13 -21.88 -1.76
CA THR A 180 7.79 -21.31 -1.91
C THR A 180 7.40 -21.25 -3.38
N LEU A 181 6.28 -21.88 -3.74
CA LEU A 181 5.62 -21.70 -5.03
C LEU A 181 4.51 -20.66 -4.87
N ASP A 182 4.62 -19.54 -5.57
CA ASP A 182 3.61 -18.49 -5.65
C ASP A 182 2.91 -18.54 -7.03
N VAL A 183 1.59 -18.53 -7.02
CA VAL A 183 0.76 -18.40 -8.23
C VAL A 183 -0.12 -17.18 -8.05
N ASN A 184 -0.04 -16.21 -8.96
CA ASN A 184 -0.77 -14.95 -8.89
C ASN A 184 -1.63 -14.78 -10.14
N ALA A 185 -2.95 -14.85 -9.97
CA ALA A 185 -3.95 -14.47 -10.95
C ALA A 185 -4.35 -12.99 -10.76
N SER A 186 -4.56 -12.22 -11.83
CA SER A 186 -5.24 -10.93 -11.80
C SER A 186 -6.06 -10.66 -13.07
N LEU A 187 -6.88 -9.62 -13.03
CA LEU A 187 -7.81 -9.21 -14.08
C LEU A 187 -8.17 -7.74 -13.83
N GLY A 188 -8.00 -6.83 -14.80
CA GLY A 188 -8.27 -5.40 -14.59
C GLY A 188 -8.67 -4.64 -15.85
N THR A 189 -8.96 -3.34 -15.67
CA THR A 189 -9.45 -2.46 -16.73
C THR A 189 -8.44 -2.24 -17.86
N ARG A 190 -7.13 -2.36 -17.56
CA ARG A 190 -6.03 -2.24 -18.53
C ARG A 190 -5.28 -3.57 -18.72
N THR A 191 -5.06 -4.32 -17.64
CA THR A 191 -4.49 -5.69 -17.68
C THR A 191 -5.57 -6.73 -17.89
N ARG A 192 -5.79 -7.17 -19.14
CA ARG A 192 -6.94 -7.99 -19.54
C ARG A 192 -6.99 -9.41 -18.96
N SER A 193 -5.87 -10.05 -18.64
CA SER A 193 -5.84 -11.34 -17.93
C SER A 193 -4.45 -11.64 -17.37
N SER A 194 -4.32 -12.30 -16.20
CA SER A 194 -3.04 -12.26 -15.50
C SER A 194 -2.58 -13.39 -14.52
N TYR A 195 -2.11 -14.56 -14.98
CA TYR A 195 -1.59 -15.70 -14.17
C TYR A 195 -0.05 -15.89 -14.15
N GLN A 196 0.68 -15.14 -13.31
CA GLN A 196 2.11 -15.43 -13.05
C GLN A 196 2.27 -16.70 -12.17
N ALA A 197 3.34 -17.46 -12.40
CA ALA A 197 3.85 -18.47 -11.47
C ALA A 197 5.32 -18.20 -11.11
N THR A 198 5.74 -18.45 -9.87
CA THR A 198 7.11 -18.21 -9.40
C THR A 198 7.51 -19.15 -8.27
N PHE A 199 8.66 -19.81 -8.41
CA PHE A 199 9.27 -20.66 -7.38
C PHE A 199 10.47 -19.94 -6.76
N ASP A 200 10.43 -19.66 -5.45
CA ASP A 200 11.50 -19.06 -4.63
C ASP A 200 12.14 -20.13 -3.73
N THR A 201 13.46 -20.20 -3.69
CA THR A 201 14.19 -21.14 -2.83
C THR A 201 15.46 -20.52 -2.22
N PRO A 202 15.74 -20.70 -0.91
CA PRO A 202 16.98 -20.23 -0.29
C PRO A 202 18.17 -21.12 -0.69
N VAL A 203 19.21 -20.50 -1.22
CA VAL A 203 20.44 -21.20 -1.66
C VAL A 203 21.32 -21.45 -0.45
N LEU A 204 21.91 -22.66 -0.35
CA LEU A 204 22.78 -23.09 0.76
C LEU A 204 22.13 -22.93 2.17
N SER A 205 20.80 -22.99 2.26
CA SER A 205 20.05 -22.72 3.50
C SER A 205 20.35 -21.34 4.11
N ASN A 206 20.60 -20.33 3.27
CA ASN A 206 20.74 -18.94 3.67
C ASN A 206 19.45 -18.16 3.31
N PRO A 207 18.73 -17.54 4.26
CA PRO A 207 17.51 -16.78 3.94
C PRO A 207 17.80 -15.48 3.16
N ASP A 208 19.04 -15.00 3.22
CA ASP A 208 19.52 -13.76 2.60
C ASP A 208 20.14 -13.97 1.19
N LEU A 209 20.13 -15.21 0.68
CA LEU A 209 20.54 -15.57 -0.69
C LEU A 209 19.48 -16.50 -1.30
N ARG A 210 18.75 -16.03 -2.31
CA ARG A 210 17.62 -16.76 -2.89
C ARG A 210 17.70 -16.87 -4.40
N PHE A 211 17.30 -18.02 -4.89
CA PHE A 211 17.13 -18.30 -6.31
C PHE A 211 15.64 -18.33 -6.63
N GLN A 212 15.25 -17.73 -7.76
CA GLN A 212 13.88 -17.73 -8.26
C GLN A 212 13.83 -18.17 -9.72
N VAL A 213 12.77 -18.90 -10.08
CA VAL A 213 12.38 -19.16 -11.47
C VAL A 213 10.89 -18.86 -11.62
N GLY A 214 10.47 -18.19 -12.69
CA GLY A 214 9.07 -17.80 -12.90
C GLY A 214 8.65 -17.71 -14.36
N GLY A 215 7.33 -17.70 -14.59
CA GLY A 215 6.68 -17.69 -15.91
C GLY A 215 5.41 -16.83 -15.96
N LEU A 216 5.09 -16.32 -17.16
CA LEU A 216 4.30 -15.10 -17.38
C LEU A 216 3.71 -15.05 -18.81
N GLN A 217 2.38 -15.04 -18.98
CA GLN A 217 1.65 -14.81 -20.26
C GLN A 217 0.80 -13.49 -20.31
N SER A 218 1.37 -12.29 -20.47
CA SER A 218 0.60 -11.03 -20.36
C SER A 218 -0.35 -10.73 -21.50
N ALA A 219 -1.41 -9.96 -21.20
CA ALA A 219 -2.20 -9.17 -22.14
C ALA A 219 -2.55 -7.82 -21.48
N THR A 220 -1.97 -6.72 -21.96
CA THR A 220 -2.19 -5.36 -21.43
C THR A 220 -2.52 -4.37 -22.53
N GLN A 221 -3.57 -3.58 -22.36
CA GLN A 221 -3.97 -2.56 -23.33
C GLN A 221 -3.17 -1.26 -23.08
N LYS A 222 -2.36 -0.83 -24.05
CA LYS A 222 -1.61 0.44 -24.00
C LYS A 222 -2.47 1.55 -24.60
N ILE A 223 -3.45 2.01 -23.83
CA ILE A 223 -4.47 2.99 -24.29
C ILE A 223 -3.82 4.26 -24.86
N PHE A 224 -2.76 4.76 -24.24
CA PHE A 224 -1.97 5.92 -24.67
C PHE A 224 -1.20 5.72 -25.99
N ALA A 225 -1.17 4.50 -26.55
CA ALA A 225 -0.45 4.17 -27.79
C ALA A 225 -1.28 3.21 -28.68
N SER A 226 -2.61 3.25 -28.56
CA SER A 226 -3.58 2.58 -29.44
C SER A 226 -3.37 1.08 -29.74
N HIS A 227 -2.74 0.31 -28.85
CA HIS A 227 -2.48 -1.13 -29.07
C HIS A 227 -2.65 -1.99 -27.81
N GLU A 228 -2.59 -3.31 -28.00
CA GLU A 228 -2.53 -4.34 -26.97
C GLU A 228 -1.16 -5.04 -27.02
N GLU A 229 -0.48 -5.13 -25.87
CA GLU A 229 0.79 -5.83 -25.72
C GLU A 229 0.59 -7.14 -24.99
N VAL A 230 0.90 -8.24 -25.67
CA VAL A 230 0.86 -9.61 -25.15
C VAL A 230 2.29 -10.12 -24.90
N LEU A 231 2.62 -10.53 -23.67
CA LEU A 231 3.93 -11.15 -23.37
C LEU A 231 3.78 -12.65 -23.15
N LYS A 232 4.78 -13.48 -23.48
CA LYS A 232 4.84 -14.91 -23.12
C LYS A 232 6.28 -15.30 -22.81
N GLY A 233 6.57 -15.78 -21.60
CA GLY A 233 7.92 -16.23 -21.26
C GLY A 233 8.17 -16.38 -19.77
N GLY A 234 9.42 -16.17 -19.35
CA GLY A 234 9.85 -16.37 -17.97
C GLY A 234 11.24 -15.83 -17.66
N TRP A 235 11.67 -16.04 -16.42
CA TRP A 235 12.95 -15.57 -15.89
C TRP A 235 13.56 -16.55 -14.89
N THR A 236 14.86 -16.37 -14.69
CA THR A 236 15.65 -16.97 -13.62
C THR A 236 16.40 -15.85 -12.90
N LYS A 237 16.23 -15.71 -11.58
CA LYS A 237 16.83 -14.62 -10.78
C LYS A 237 17.62 -15.13 -9.59
N LEU A 238 18.78 -14.55 -9.33
CA LEU A 238 19.56 -14.72 -8.11
C LEU A 238 19.51 -13.40 -7.32
N ARG A 239 19.06 -13.47 -6.07
CA ARG A 239 18.77 -12.32 -5.21
C ARG A 239 19.56 -12.45 -3.91
N TRP A 240 20.24 -11.40 -3.48
CA TRP A 240 21.00 -11.43 -2.22
C TRP A 240 21.00 -10.10 -1.48
N GLN A 241 21.10 -10.17 -0.14
CA GLN A 241 21.35 -9.02 0.71
C GLN A 241 22.84 -8.92 1.06
N SER A 242 23.43 -7.75 0.82
CA SER A 242 24.79 -7.42 1.24
C SER A 242 24.85 -7.20 2.77
N SER A 243 26.03 -7.37 3.37
CA SER A 243 26.26 -7.09 4.79
C SER A 243 25.97 -5.64 5.19
N ALA A 244 26.02 -4.71 4.23
CA ALA A 244 25.58 -3.32 4.42
C ALA A 244 24.05 -3.14 4.51
N GLY A 245 23.26 -4.18 4.21
CA GLY A 245 21.80 -4.14 4.13
C GLY A 245 21.24 -3.79 2.74
N SER A 246 22.09 -3.43 1.78
CA SER A 246 21.70 -3.23 0.37
C SER A 246 21.26 -4.54 -0.27
N PHE A 247 20.25 -4.48 -1.13
CA PHE A 247 19.73 -5.62 -1.88
C PHE A 247 20.26 -5.61 -3.31
N HIS A 248 20.51 -6.80 -3.84
CA HIS A 248 20.97 -7.03 -5.20
C HIS A 248 20.15 -8.15 -5.85
N GLU A 249 19.85 -8.00 -7.12
CA GLU A 249 19.19 -9.01 -7.96
C GLU A 249 19.88 -9.06 -9.33
N ILE A 250 20.27 -10.25 -9.77
CA ILE A 250 20.67 -10.53 -11.16
C ILE A 250 19.63 -11.47 -11.76
N GLY A 251 19.08 -11.13 -12.91
CA GLY A 251 18.07 -11.91 -13.62
C GLY A 251 18.48 -12.20 -15.06
N TYR A 252 18.19 -13.40 -15.54
CA TYR A 252 18.04 -13.69 -16.96
C TYR A 252 16.55 -13.71 -17.30
N ASN A 253 16.15 -13.02 -18.36
CA ASN A 253 14.77 -12.91 -18.81
C ASN A 253 14.67 -13.39 -20.28
N GLY A 254 13.63 -14.16 -20.58
CA GLY A 254 13.31 -14.59 -21.95
C GLY A 254 11.82 -14.42 -22.21
N PHE A 255 11.45 -13.44 -23.03
CA PHE A 255 10.06 -13.10 -23.32
C PHE A 255 9.80 -12.95 -24.82
N TRP A 256 8.84 -13.72 -25.32
CA TRP A 256 8.07 -13.36 -26.51
C TRP A 256 7.16 -12.17 -26.19
N ARG A 257 6.99 -11.27 -27.14
CA ARG A 257 6.26 -10.01 -26.99
C ARG A 257 5.56 -9.69 -28.30
N GLN A 258 4.26 -9.45 -28.24
CA GLN A 258 3.37 -9.40 -29.38
C GLN A 258 2.53 -8.12 -29.32
N VAL A 259 2.70 -7.23 -30.29
CA VAL A 259 1.95 -5.99 -30.44
C VAL A 259 0.78 -6.24 -31.39
N THR A 260 -0.43 -6.25 -30.85
CA THR A 260 -1.69 -6.57 -31.55
C THR A 260 -2.79 -5.59 -31.11
N GLY A 261 -4.06 -5.86 -31.43
CA GLY A 261 -5.20 -5.07 -30.94
C GLY A 261 -5.19 -3.59 -31.33
N LEU A 262 -4.62 -3.25 -32.49
CA LEU A 262 -4.46 -1.86 -32.94
C LEU A 262 -5.81 -1.18 -33.17
N ALA A 263 -5.96 0.04 -32.64
CA ALA A 263 -7.15 0.85 -32.88
C ALA A 263 -7.21 1.36 -34.34
N PRO A 264 -8.41 1.67 -34.88
CA PRO A 264 -8.55 2.16 -36.25
C PRO A 264 -7.76 3.45 -36.54
N ASN A 265 -7.57 4.29 -35.53
CA ASN A 265 -6.82 5.55 -35.54
C ASN A 265 -5.35 5.44 -35.11
N ALA A 266 -4.82 4.22 -34.86
CA ALA A 266 -3.43 4.03 -34.45
C ALA A 266 -2.45 4.66 -35.46
N SER A 267 -1.36 5.21 -34.94
CA SER A 267 -0.29 5.88 -35.69
C SER A 267 0.47 4.94 -36.62
N GLN A 268 1.21 5.50 -37.58
CA GLN A 268 2.02 4.68 -38.49
C GLN A 268 3.20 4.05 -37.75
N THR A 269 3.75 4.71 -36.71
CA THR A 269 4.77 4.11 -35.84
C THR A 269 4.26 2.83 -35.17
N VAL A 270 3.08 2.87 -34.54
CA VAL A 270 2.50 1.68 -33.87
C VAL A 270 2.16 0.58 -34.89
N ARG A 271 1.70 0.93 -36.10
CA ARG A 271 1.46 -0.04 -37.18
C ARG A 271 2.74 -0.72 -37.69
N ASN A 272 3.83 0.03 -37.81
CA ASN A 272 5.13 -0.49 -38.25
C ASN A 272 5.77 -1.43 -37.21
N GLU A 273 5.48 -1.24 -35.92
CA GLU A 273 5.97 -2.09 -34.83
C GLU A 273 5.03 -3.26 -34.47
N ALA A 274 3.91 -3.42 -35.18
CA ALA A 274 2.95 -4.50 -34.97
C ALA A 274 3.52 -5.89 -35.32
N GLY A 275 3.11 -6.92 -34.57
CA GLY A 275 3.58 -8.30 -34.73
C GLY A 275 4.42 -8.78 -33.54
N ASP A 276 5.28 -9.76 -33.79
CA ASP A 276 6.02 -10.50 -32.76
C ASP A 276 7.48 -10.06 -32.61
N SER A 277 8.03 -10.21 -31.40
CA SER A 277 9.45 -10.07 -31.08
C SER A 277 9.85 -10.92 -29.88
N PHE A 278 11.05 -11.49 -29.89
CA PHE A 278 11.64 -12.16 -28.73
C PHE A 278 12.73 -11.30 -28.08
N LYS A 279 12.66 -11.08 -26.77
CA LYS A 279 13.71 -10.45 -25.97
C LYS A 279 14.36 -11.48 -25.03
N SER A 280 15.64 -11.76 -25.27
CA SER A 280 16.57 -12.32 -24.29
C SER A 280 17.36 -11.18 -23.66
N SER A 281 17.36 -11.08 -22.33
CA SER A 281 18.11 -10.04 -21.61
C SER A 281 18.68 -10.52 -20.27
N ILE A 282 19.79 -9.91 -19.87
CA ILE A 282 20.33 -10.00 -18.49
C ILE A 282 20.03 -8.68 -17.80
N SER A 283 19.36 -8.73 -16.65
CA SER A 283 19.08 -7.59 -15.79
C SER A 283 19.90 -7.64 -14.49
N HIS A 284 20.31 -6.48 -13.99
CA HIS A 284 20.86 -6.29 -12.65
C HIS A 284 20.15 -5.13 -11.97
N MET A 285 19.63 -5.35 -10.77
CA MET A 285 19.07 -4.32 -9.89
C MET A 285 19.88 -4.25 -8.61
N TRP A 286 20.29 -3.04 -8.25
CA TRP A 286 20.78 -2.68 -6.92
C TRP A 286 19.77 -1.79 -6.22
N MET A 287 19.58 -1.97 -4.91
CA MET A 287 18.64 -1.18 -4.10
C MET A 287 19.18 -0.97 -2.68
N ALA A 288 19.09 0.25 -2.17
CA ALA A 288 19.34 0.60 -0.79
C ALA A 288 18.19 1.48 -0.26
N ASP A 289 17.39 0.92 0.66
CA ASP A 289 16.38 1.68 1.39
C ASP A 289 16.88 1.97 2.81
N ARG A 290 16.78 3.24 3.22
CA ARG A 290 17.14 3.77 4.53
C ARG A 290 16.04 4.69 5.08
N ARG A 291 14.83 4.65 4.52
CA ARG A 291 13.71 5.48 4.98
C ARG A 291 13.15 4.98 6.31
N ASP A 292 12.68 5.90 7.14
CA ASP A 292 12.00 5.61 8.41
C ASP A 292 10.69 4.82 8.20
N ASN A 293 9.94 5.19 7.16
CA ASN A 293 8.71 4.57 6.70
C ASN A 293 8.66 4.70 5.17
N SER A 294 8.37 3.61 4.45
CA SER A 294 8.22 3.69 2.98
C SER A 294 7.04 4.59 2.60
N MET A 295 5.82 4.31 3.07
CA MET A 295 4.59 4.96 2.55
C MET A 295 4.48 6.44 2.88
N LEU A 296 4.98 6.89 4.03
CA LEU A 296 5.12 8.30 4.41
C LEU A 296 6.50 8.53 5.02
N PRO A 297 7.53 8.73 4.19
CA PRO A 297 8.89 8.92 4.67
C PRO A 297 9.05 10.32 5.25
N THR A 298 9.56 10.40 6.47
CA THR A 298 9.94 11.65 7.12
C THR A 298 11.45 11.84 7.16
N ARG A 299 12.22 10.75 7.11
CA ARG A 299 13.68 10.75 7.20
C ARG A 299 14.32 9.66 6.34
N GLY A 300 15.57 9.90 5.95
CA GLY A 300 16.39 8.93 5.24
C GLY A 300 16.28 9.04 3.72
N TYR A 301 16.72 7.99 3.03
CA TYR A 301 16.77 7.97 1.57
C TYR A 301 16.51 6.59 0.99
N TYR A 302 16.14 6.56 -0.28
CA TYR A 302 16.03 5.38 -1.12
C TYR A 302 16.85 5.61 -2.38
N ALA A 303 17.60 4.60 -2.80
CA ALA A 303 18.33 4.60 -4.05
C ALA A 303 18.21 3.23 -4.72
N LYS A 304 17.91 3.23 -6.02
CA LYS A 304 17.71 2.04 -6.83
C LYS A 304 18.32 2.29 -8.21
N THR A 305 19.06 1.30 -8.69
CA THR A 305 19.70 1.33 -10.01
C THR A 305 19.37 0.03 -10.72
N SER A 306 18.70 0.13 -11.86
CA SER A 306 18.35 -0.99 -12.73
C SER A 306 19.15 -0.89 -14.03
N ALA A 307 19.72 -2.01 -14.47
CA ALA A 307 20.32 -2.17 -15.78
C ALA A 307 19.73 -3.42 -16.46
N GLU A 308 19.45 -3.34 -17.76
CA GLU A 308 19.02 -4.46 -18.61
C GLU A 308 19.85 -4.44 -19.91
N LEU A 309 20.56 -5.53 -20.20
CA LEU A 309 21.32 -5.74 -21.42
C LEU A 309 20.65 -6.80 -22.27
N ALA A 310 20.21 -6.44 -23.48
CA ALA A 310 19.56 -7.31 -24.45
C ALA A 310 20.39 -7.43 -25.74
N GLY A 311 20.29 -8.56 -26.44
CA GLY A 311 20.84 -8.75 -27.79
C GLY A 311 22.38 -8.77 -27.90
N TRP A 312 23.11 -8.84 -26.77
CA TRP A 312 24.57 -8.79 -26.73
C TRP A 312 25.21 -10.18 -26.53
N GLY A 313 26.23 -10.49 -27.34
CA GLY A 313 27.01 -11.72 -27.24
C GLY A 313 26.14 -12.98 -27.47
N PRO A 314 25.99 -13.87 -26.47
CA PRO A 314 25.14 -15.06 -26.59
C PRO A 314 23.63 -14.77 -26.49
N LEU A 315 23.23 -13.55 -26.10
CA LEU A 315 21.82 -13.16 -25.98
C LEU A 315 21.23 -12.89 -27.37
N GLN A 316 20.46 -13.84 -27.91
CA GLN A 316 19.79 -13.72 -29.21
C GLN A 316 18.31 -13.31 -29.04
N GLY A 317 17.78 -12.61 -30.04
CA GLY A 317 16.41 -12.09 -30.08
C GLY A 317 16.29 -10.92 -31.06
N ASP A 318 15.17 -10.22 -31.04
CA ASP A 318 14.81 -9.19 -32.02
C ASP A 318 14.96 -7.74 -31.49
N ALA A 319 15.70 -7.58 -30.39
CA ALA A 319 16.03 -6.31 -29.77
C ALA A 319 17.43 -6.37 -29.14
N ALA A 320 18.25 -5.34 -29.37
CA ALA A 320 19.59 -5.22 -28.81
C ALA A 320 19.80 -3.81 -28.24
N PHE A 321 20.01 -3.72 -26.92
CA PHE A 321 20.18 -2.45 -26.22
C PHE A 321 20.81 -2.63 -24.84
N LEU A 322 21.37 -1.55 -24.30
CA LEU A 322 21.65 -1.38 -22.89
C LEU A 322 20.68 -0.34 -22.32
N LYS A 323 19.73 -0.78 -21.50
CA LYS A 323 18.77 0.09 -20.79
C LYS A 323 19.25 0.26 -19.35
N THR A 324 19.28 1.50 -18.88
CA THR A 324 19.70 1.87 -17.53
C THR A 324 18.69 2.84 -16.95
N GLU A 325 18.38 2.68 -15.66
CA GLU A 325 17.44 3.52 -14.93
C GLU A 325 17.95 3.72 -13.50
N VAL A 326 17.91 4.98 -13.03
CA VAL A 326 18.29 5.39 -11.68
C VAL A 326 17.09 6.06 -11.05
N GLU A 327 16.69 5.56 -9.89
CA GLU A 327 15.61 6.09 -9.07
C GLU A 327 16.16 6.43 -7.68
N THR A 328 15.96 7.67 -7.26
CA THR A 328 16.47 8.19 -5.99
C THR A 328 15.42 9.03 -5.30
N GLN A 329 15.39 8.97 -3.98
CA GLN A 329 14.45 9.70 -3.16
C GLN A 329 15.11 10.01 -1.81
N SER A 330 14.86 11.20 -1.25
CA SER A 330 15.22 11.51 0.13
C SER A 330 14.09 12.23 0.87
N ALA A 331 14.08 12.10 2.18
CA ALA A 331 13.12 12.72 3.09
C ALA A 331 13.85 13.42 4.23
N LEU A 332 13.45 14.65 4.50
CA LEU A 332 14.03 15.53 5.52
C LEU A 332 12.91 16.12 6.39
N SER A 333 12.93 15.79 7.68
CA SER A 333 12.02 16.37 8.68
C SER A 333 12.35 17.85 8.90
N ILE A 334 11.39 18.76 8.72
CA ILE A 334 11.61 20.19 8.97
C ILE A 334 11.21 20.51 10.42
N PRO A 335 12.15 20.95 11.29
CA PRO A 335 11.82 21.41 12.63
C PRO A 335 11.07 22.74 12.56
N ILE A 336 9.99 22.87 13.34
CA ILE A 336 9.24 24.12 13.47
C ILE A 336 9.62 24.78 14.81
N PRO A 337 10.07 26.05 14.84
CA PRO A 337 10.30 26.78 16.08
C PRO A 337 9.06 26.78 16.99
N GLY A 338 9.23 26.35 18.24
CA GLY A 338 8.15 26.27 19.24
C GLY A 338 7.45 24.90 19.36
N ILE A 339 7.85 23.88 18.58
CA ILE A 339 7.41 22.48 18.78
C ILE A 339 8.61 21.65 19.23
N GLU A 340 8.52 20.97 20.38
CA GLU A 340 9.56 20.04 20.83
C GLU A 340 9.52 18.73 20.04
N GLY A 341 10.64 18.40 19.38
CA GLY A 341 10.80 17.18 18.60
C GLY A 341 10.13 17.25 17.23
N ASP A 342 9.69 16.10 16.73
CA ASP A 342 9.24 15.97 15.34
C ASP A 342 7.88 16.64 15.12
N SER A 343 7.89 17.68 14.29
CA SER A 343 6.75 18.51 13.87
C SER A 343 5.69 17.77 13.04
N GLY A 344 6.04 16.60 12.48
CA GLY A 344 5.25 15.90 11.47
C GLY A 344 5.36 16.49 10.05
N VAL A 345 6.14 17.56 9.85
CA VAL A 345 6.46 18.11 8.53
C VAL A 345 7.68 17.42 7.94
N SER A 346 7.55 16.93 6.71
CA SER A 346 8.70 16.45 5.93
C SER A 346 8.74 17.07 4.53
N PHE A 347 9.93 17.42 4.09
CA PHE A 347 10.23 17.70 2.70
C PHE A 347 10.78 16.43 2.07
N THR A 348 10.14 15.96 1.01
CA THR A 348 10.60 14.80 0.22
C THR A 348 10.94 15.24 -1.19
N THR A 349 12.11 14.86 -1.66
CA THR A 349 12.51 15.00 -3.07
C THR A 349 12.70 13.63 -3.70
N GLY A 350 12.33 13.49 -4.96
CA GLY A 350 12.48 12.29 -5.76
C GLY A 350 12.98 12.63 -7.16
N PHE A 351 13.91 11.84 -7.68
CA PHE A 351 14.53 12.01 -8.98
C PHE A 351 14.67 10.66 -9.67
N ARG A 352 14.16 10.56 -10.89
CA ARG A 352 14.24 9.40 -11.78
C ARG A 352 14.89 9.81 -13.10
N ALA A 353 15.82 9.01 -13.61
CA ALA A 353 16.41 9.21 -14.93
C ALA A 353 16.71 7.86 -15.60
N GLY A 354 16.71 7.84 -16.93
CA GLY A 354 17.00 6.62 -17.69
C GLY A 354 17.57 6.89 -19.07
N LEU A 355 18.32 5.91 -19.56
CA LEU A 355 18.96 5.86 -20.87
C LEU A 355 18.79 4.46 -21.46
N LEU A 356 18.20 4.38 -22.64
CA LEU A 356 18.16 3.22 -23.52
C LEU A 356 19.16 3.48 -24.64
N TYR A 357 20.25 2.72 -24.67
CA TYR A 357 21.31 2.82 -25.67
C TYR A 357 21.19 1.67 -26.68
N PRO A 358 20.86 1.93 -27.96
CA PRO A 358 20.79 0.91 -29.02
C PRO A 358 22.12 0.17 -29.24
N LEU A 359 22.07 -1.14 -29.48
CA LEU A 359 23.25 -1.99 -29.72
C LEU A 359 23.15 -2.79 -31.03
N THR A 360 24.31 -3.21 -31.56
CA THR A 360 24.41 -4.13 -32.70
C THR A 360 24.04 -5.56 -32.28
N LEU A 361 23.00 -6.13 -32.92
CA LEU A 361 22.57 -7.50 -32.69
C LEU A 361 23.47 -8.50 -33.45
N GLY A 362 24.30 -9.25 -32.72
CA GLY A 362 25.17 -10.28 -33.30
C GLY A 362 26.07 -9.74 -34.42
N SER A 363 25.94 -10.31 -35.62
CA SER A 363 26.74 -9.94 -36.80
C SER A 363 26.15 -8.80 -37.64
N LYS A 364 25.08 -8.13 -37.22
CA LYS A 364 24.51 -6.98 -37.94
C LYS A 364 25.42 -5.76 -37.82
N GLN A 365 25.66 -5.09 -38.95
CA GLN A 365 26.56 -3.92 -39.03
C GLN A 365 25.99 -2.67 -38.34
N ASN A 366 24.67 -2.52 -38.32
CA ASN A 366 23.97 -1.38 -37.73
C ASN A 366 23.29 -1.78 -36.41
N PRO A 367 23.25 -0.91 -35.39
CA PRO A 367 22.43 -1.09 -34.20
C PRO A 367 20.93 -1.28 -34.51
N GLU A 368 20.28 -2.15 -33.74
CA GLU A 368 18.83 -2.27 -33.74
C GLU A 368 18.22 -1.09 -32.95
N MET A 369 17.31 -0.35 -33.57
CA MET A 369 16.66 0.80 -32.93
C MET A 369 15.71 0.36 -31.82
N SER A 370 15.39 1.28 -30.90
CA SER A 370 14.45 1.01 -29.83
C SER A 370 13.07 0.64 -30.36
N ARG A 371 12.41 -0.32 -29.69
CA ARG A 371 11.00 -0.65 -29.92
C ARG A 371 10.11 0.04 -28.90
N ILE A 372 8.85 0.28 -29.24
CA ILE A 372 7.83 0.88 -28.38
C ILE A 372 7.64 0.10 -27.06
N SER A 373 7.80 -1.23 -27.08
CA SER A 373 7.82 -2.10 -25.89
C SER A 373 9.04 -1.90 -24.96
N ASP A 374 10.12 -1.30 -25.44
CA ASP A 374 11.36 -1.09 -24.66
C ASP A 374 11.58 0.38 -24.29
N ARG A 375 11.01 1.34 -25.04
CA ARG A 375 11.07 2.79 -24.73
C ARG A 375 10.57 3.10 -23.31
N PHE A 376 11.08 4.19 -22.76
CA PHE A 376 10.53 4.80 -21.55
C PHE A 376 9.26 5.59 -21.89
N GLN A 377 8.39 5.70 -20.89
CA GLN A 377 7.13 6.45 -20.90
C GLN A 377 7.09 7.29 -19.62
N LEU A 378 6.53 8.49 -19.69
CA LEU A 378 6.56 9.44 -18.57
C LEU A 378 5.25 10.24 -18.52
N GLY A 379 4.68 10.40 -17.33
CA GLY A 379 3.44 11.17 -17.11
C GLY A 379 2.33 10.33 -16.48
N GLY A 380 1.44 11.00 -15.74
CA GLY A 380 0.35 10.38 -14.98
C GLY A 380 0.42 10.66 -13.48
N PRO A 381 -0.55 10.17 -12.69
CA PRO A 381 -0.74 10.61 -11.31
C PRO A 381 0.35 10.12 -10.34
N THR A 382 0.99 8.97 -10.58
CA THR A 382 2.15 8.53 -9.76
C THR A 382 3.44 9.25 -10.12
N ASP A 383 3.66 9.51 -11.42
CA ASP A 383 4.88 10.08 -11.97
C ASP A 383 4.81 11.62 -12.05
N VAL A 384 4.68 12.16 -13.26
CA VAL A 384 4.52 13.60 -13.48
C VAL A 384 3.03 13.94 -13.45
N ARG A 385 2.51 14.19 -12.24
CA ARG A 385 1.22 14.88 -11.98
C ARG A 385 1.07 16.10 -12.89
N GLY A 386 -0.16 16.44 -13.26
CA GLY A 386 -0.45 17.50 -14.22
C GLY A 386 -0.43 17.04 -15.68
N PHE A 387 -0.21 15.76 -15.97
CA PHE A 387 -0.15 15.22 -17.32
C PHE A 387 -0.94 13.90 -17.42
N ARG A 388 -1.31 13.53 -18.64
CA ARG A 388 -1.94 12.22 -18.90
C ARG A 388 -0.96 11.08 -18.67
N LEU A 389 -1.51 9.87 -18.52
CA LEU A 389 -0.72 8.64 -18.38
C LEU A 389 0.18 8.49 -19.62
N SER A 390 1.50 8.42 -19.41
CA SER A 390 2.53 8.38 -20.47
C SER A 390 2.59 9.61 -21.41
N GLY A 391 1.92 10.72 -21.08
CA GLY A 391 1.71 11.87 -21.99
C GLY A 391 2.84 12.92 -22.11
N LEU A 392 4.05 12.66 -21.61
CA LEU A 392 5.24 13.49 -21.89
C LEU A 392 6.08 12.88 -23.03
N GLY A 393 6.84 13.72 -23.73
CA GLY A 393 7.78 13.28 -24.77
C GLY A 393 7.17 13.05 -26.17
N PRO A 394 7.81 12.24 -27.03
CA PRO A 394 7.45 12.11 -28.44
C PRO A 394 6.09 11.43 -28.68
N HIS A 395 5.26 12.07 -29.49
CA HIS A 395 3.98 11.54 -29.97
C HIS A 395 3.95 11.45 -31.51
N ASP A 396 3.22 10.47 -32.04
CA ASP A 396 2.91 10.30 -33.47
C ASP A 396 1.38 10.29 -33.64
N GLY A 397 0.82 11.33 -34.25
CA GLY A 397 -0.63 11.57 -34.22
C GLY A 397 -1.16 11.61 -32.77
N PRO A 398 -2.14 10.76 -32.41
CA PRO A 398 -2.67 10.64 -31.04
C PRO A 398 -1.85 9.71 -30.12
N ASP A 399 -0.83 9.01 -30.61
CA ASP A 399 -0.12 7.97 -29.85
C ASP A 399 1.14 8.51 -29.15
N ALA A 400 1.24 8.29 -27.84
CA ALA A 400 2.44 8.48 -27.06
C ALA A 400 3.46 7.35 -27.32
N VAL A 401 4.32 7.54 -28.32
CA VAL A 401 5.36 6.59 -28.76
C VAL A 401 6.46 6.40 -27.69
N GLY A 402 6.65 7.39 -26.81
CA GLY A 402 7.67 7.38 -25.77
C GLY A 402 9.07 7.71 -26.31
N GLY A 403 10.11 7.45 -25.50
CA GLY A 403 11.48 7.84 -25.83
C GLY A 403 12.56 7.01 -25.12
N ASP A 404 13.81 7.36 -25.38
CA ASP A 404 14.99 6.57 -25.02
C ASP A 404 15.79 7.19 -23.87
N ILE A 405 15.75 8.52 -23.75
CA ILE A 405 16.42 9.27 -22.68
C ILE A 405 15.38 10.07 -21.92
N TYR A 406 15.39 9.98 -20.58
CA TYR A 406 14.50 10.77 -19.74
C TYR A 406 15.15 11.22 -18.44
N ALA A 407 14.66 12.33 -17.91
CA ALA A 407 14.87 12.76 -16.52
C ALA A 407 13.58 13.37 -15.98
N ALA A 408 13.27 13.08 -14.71
CA ALA A 408 12.11 13.58 -14.01
C ALA A 408 12.43 13.82 -12.53
N GLY A 409 11.83 14.85 -11.94
CA GLY A 409 12.01 15.22 -10.55
C GLY A 409 10.71 15.69 -9.90
N SER A 410 10.60 15.50 -8.59
CA SER A 410 9.55 16.09 -7.77
C SER A 410 10.09 16.53 -6.41
N ALA A 411 9.60 17.68 -5.94
CA ALA A 411 9.81 18.20 -4.61
C ALA A 411 8.43 18.38 -3.96
N ASN A 412 8.23 17.77 -2.79
CA ASN A 412 6.94 17.69 -2.11
C ASN A 412 7.12 18.07 -0.65
N LEU A 413 6.37 19.07 -0.18
CA LEU A 413 6.28 19.46 1.22
C LEU A 413 5.04 18.83 1.82
N LEU A 414 5.21 17.85 2.72
CA LEU A 414 4.12 17.19 3.44
C LEU A 414 3.92 17.84 4.80
N LEU A 415 2.68 18.21 5.09
CA LEU A 415 2.25 18.85 6.33
C LEU A 415 1.25 17.94 7.07
N PRO A 416 1.29 17.87 8.42
CA PRO A 416 0.18 17.31 9.18
C PRO A 416 -1.04 18.21 9.01
N LEU A 417 -2.25 17.63 8.99
CA LEU A 417 -3.46 18.44 9.00
C LEU A 417 -3.61 19.16 10.36
N PRO A 418 -4.06 20.43 10.36
CA PRO A 418 -4.33 21.15 11.60
C PRO A 418 -5.41 20.41 12.42
N LYS A 419 -5.31 20.45 13.75
CA LYS A 419 -6.15 19.72 14.73
C LYS A 419 -6.08 18.18 14.67
N VAL A 420 -5.60 17.56 13.58
CA VAL A 420 -5.58 16.10 13.40
C VAL A 420 -4.39 15.40 14.08
N GLY A 421 -3.29 16.12 14.31
CA GLY A 421 -2.08 15.61 14.97
C GLY A 421 -1.07 14.98 14.01
N LYS A 422 0.17 14.79 14.48
CA LYS A 422 1.30 14.36 13.64
C LYS A 422 1.31 12.86 13.34
N ASP A 423 0.66 12.05 14.16
CA ASP A 423 0.77 10.58 14.15
C ASP A 423 -0.30 9.90 13.28
N LYS A 424 -1.26 10.66 12.73
CA LYS A 424 -2.29 10.14 11.81
C LYS A 424 -1.74 10.01 10.37
N PRO A 425 -2.18 9.00 9.59
CA PRO A 425 -1.68 8.72 8.24
C PRO A 425 -2.22 9.67 7.14
N LEU A 426 -2.81 10.81 7.50
CA LEU A 426 -3.36 11.80 6.56
C LEU A 426 -2.49 13.07 6.59
N ARG A 427 -1.89 13.41 5.44
CA ARG A 427 -1.09 14.62 5.23
C ARG A 427 -1.77 15.52 4.20
N PHE A 428 -1.62 16.82 4.37
CA PHE A 428 -1.67 17.73 3.23
C PHE A 428 -0.31 17.69 2.54
N HIS A 429 -0.25 17.89 1.22
CA HIS A 429 1.03 18.17 0.55
C HIS A 429 0.91 19.32 -0.45
N ALA A 430 2.02 20.01 -0.66
CA ALA A 430 2.24 20.88 -1.81
C ALA A 430 3.41 20.31 -2.62
N PHE A 431 3.28 20.25 -3.95
CA PHE A 431 4.29 19.67 -4.82
C PHE A 431 4.64 20.57 -5.98
N VAL A 432 5.90 20.49 -6.41
CA VAL A 432 6.37 20.93 -7.72
C VAL A 432 7.06 19.74 -8.36
N ASN A 433 6.74 19.43 -9.60
CA ASN A 433 7.37 18.36 -10.34
C ASN A 433 7.62 18.76 -11.79
N GLY A 434 8.45 17.97 -12.46
CA GLY A 434 8.68 18.12 -13.88
C GLY A 434 9.52 16.99 -14.43
N GLY A 435 9.69 16.99 -15.74
CA GLY A 435 10.53 16.04 -16.43
C GLY A 435 10.61 16.33 -17.92
N ARG A 436 11.28 15.43 -18.63
CA ARG A 436 11.45 15.46 -20.07
C ARG A 436 11.79 14.05 -20.54
N LEU A 437 11.21 13.68 -21.68
CA LEU A 437 11.43 12.41 -22.37
C LEU A 437 11.78 12.73 -23.83
N LEU A 438 12.85 12.15 -24.35
CA LEU A 438 13.37 12.37 -25.70
C LEU A 438 13.65 11.03 -26.37
N ALA A 439 13.39 10.93 -27.68
CA ALA A 439 13.80 9.79 -28.48
C ALA A 439 15.11 10.10 -29.22
N ILE A 440 15.95 9.08 -29.40
CA ILE A 440 17.16 9.14 -30.22
C ILE A 440 16.72 9.25 -31.69
N ARG A 441 17.08 10.35 -32.35
CA ARG A 441 16.72 10.64 -33.75
C ARG A 441 17.95 11.08 -34.53
N ASN A 442 18.05 10.62 -35.78
CA ASN A 442 18.96 11.20 -36.76
C ASN A 442 18.20 12.35 -37.45
N ALA A 443 18.75 13.56 -37.45
CA ALA A 443 18.07 14.74 -37.96
C ALA A 443 18.04 14.83 -39.49
N GLU A 444 18.89 14.05 -40.19
CA GLU A 444 19.15 14.26 -41.63
C GLU A 444 18.73 13.08 -42.53
N LYS A 445 18.41 11.90 -41.96
CA LYS A 445 18.03 10.69 -42.74
C LYS A 445 17.01 9.82 -42.03
N GLU A 446 15.98 9.43 -42.78
CA GLU A 446 15.16 8.25 -42.46
C GLU A 446 15.93 6.98 -42.86
N GLY A 447 16.41 6.21 -41.88
CA GLY A 447 17.17 5.00 -42.15
C GLY A 447 17.80 4.38 -40.90
N ALA A 448 18.45 3.23 -41.07
CA ALA A 448 19.19 2.57 -39.99
C ALA A 448 20.48 3.35 -39.68
N MET A 449 20.61 3.82 -38.43
CA MET A 449 21.79 4.55 -37.97
C MET A 449 23.00 3.62 -37.82
N THR A 450 24.20 4.16 -38.02
CA THR A 450 25.46 3.50 -37.65
C THR A 450 25.79 3.70 -36.16
N SER A 451 26.67 2.87 -35.62
CA SER A 451 27.12 2.96 -34.21
C SER A 451 27.81 4.28 -33.84
N GLN A 452 28.28 5.06 -34.82
CA GLN A 452 28.84 6.40 -34.60
C GLN A 452 27.72 7.46 -34.52
N GLU A 453 26.75 7.42 -35.43
CA GLU A 453 25.57 8.30 -35.41
C GLU A 453 24.72 8.08 -34.16
N VAL A 454 24.54 6.83 -33.70
CA VAL A 454 23.87 6.54 -32.42
C VAL A 454 24.58 7.21 -31.25
N LYS A 455 25.93 7.14 -31.20
CA LYS A 455 26.71 7.78 -30.13
C LYS A 455 26.60 9.30 -30.16
N GLN A 456 26.56 9.90 -31.35
CA GLN A 456 26.33 11.34 -31.53
C GLN A 456 24.91 11.72 -31.09
N SER A 457 23.87 11.10 -31.66
CA SER A 457 22.47 11.36 -31.32
C SER A 457 22.14 11.16 -29.84
N VAL A 458 22.76 10.18 -29.16
CA VAL A 458 22.67 10.04 -27.69
C VAL A 458 23.31 11.22 -26.96
N SER A 459 24.51 11.67 -27.38
CA SER A 459 25.17 12.85 -26.81
C SER A 459 24.36 14.13 -27.04
N ASP A 460 23.80 14.27 -28.24
CA ASP A 460 22.99 15.42 -28.64
C ASP A 460 21.68 15.44 -27.85
N ALA A 461 21.01 14.29 -27.69
CA ALA A 461 19.81 14.15 -26.86
C ALA A 461 20.09 14.39 -25.36
N PHE A 462 21.27 14.02 -24.84
CA PHE A 462 21.71 14.41 -23.49
C PHE A 462 21.94 15.92 -23.36
N SER A 463 22.54 16.56 -24.37
CA SER A 463 22.69 18.02 -24.40
C SER A 463 21.35 18.73 -24.53
N GLU A 464 20.44 18.17 -25.33
CA GLU A 464 19.08 18.66 -25.49
C GLU A 464 18.33 18.56 -24.15
N LEU A 465 18.46 17.46 -23.40
CA LEU A 465 17.73 17.21 -22.16
C LEU A 465 17.82 18.40 -21.19
N GLY A 466 19.01 19.01 -21.06
CA GLY A 466 19.27 20.22 -20.27
C GLY A 466 19.03 21.56 -20.99
N ASN A 467 18.78 21.56 -22.30
CA ASN A 467 18.55 22.77 -23.10
C ASN A 467 17.09 23.25 -23.00
N GLY A 468 16.89 24.42 -22.38
CA GLY A 468 15.59 25.04 -22.16
C GLY A 468 14.82 24.41 -20.98
N LEU A 469 13.65 24.99 -20.65
CA LEU A 469 12.85 24.54 -19.52
C LEU A 469 12.31 23.12 -19.73
N PRO A 470 12.38 22.23 -18.71
CA PRO A 470 11.66 20.97 -18.73
C PRO A 470 10.14 21.22 -18.61
N THR A 471 9.37 20.18 -18.88
CA THR A 471 7.93 20.16 -18.68
C THR A 471 7.63 20.12 -17.19
N MET A 472 6.75 20.97 -16.67
CA MET A 472 6.60 21.20 -15.22
C MET A 472 5.14 21.40 -14.80
N SER A 473 4.78 20.92 -13.61
CA SER A 473 3.55 21.26 -12.90
C SER A 473 3.81 21.66 -11.45
N ALA A 474 2.87 22.38 -10.85
CA ALA A 474 2.78 22.56 -9.42
C ALA A 474 1.36 22.24 -8.94
N GLY A 475 1.21 21.88 -7.67
CA GLY A 475 -0.09 21.53 -7.13
C GLY A 475 -0.13 21.37 -5.62
N ILE A 476 -1.34 21.11 -5.13
CA ILE A 476 -1.65 20.84 -3.74
C ILE A 476 -2.56 19.61 -3.66
N GLY A 477 -2.60 18.94 -2.51
CA GLY A 477 -3.40 17.73 -2.38
C GLY A 477 -3.46 17.14 -0.97
N LEU A 478 -4.15 16.00 -0.88
CA LEU A 478 -4.27 15.20 0.34
C LEU A 478 -3.71 13.80 0.09
N VAL A 479 -2.81 13.36 0.98
CA VAL A 479 -2.18 12.05 0.95
C VAL A 479 -2.68 11.22 2.13
N TYR A 480 -3.32 10.08 1.86
CA TYR A 480 -3.71 9.10 2.87
C TYR A 480 -2.90 7.81 2.70
N ALA A 481 -2.14 7.45 3.73
CA ALA A 481 -1.28 6.27 3.74
C ALA A 481 -1.93 5.09 4.47
N HIS A 482 -2.64 4.25 3.72
CA HIS A 482 -3.15 2.99 4.24
C HIS A 482 -1.99 1.96 4.37
N PRO A 483 -2.01 0.99 5.30
CA PRO A 483 -0.93 0.00 5.45
C PRO A 483 -0.66 -0.90 4.23
N VAL A 484 -1.54 -0.84 3.22
CA VAL A 484 -1.49 -1.59 1.95
C VAL A 484 -1.11 -0.72 0.75
N ALA A 485 -1.58 0.53 0.69
CA ALA A 485 -1.46 1.41 -0.47
C ALA A 485 -1.53 2.89 -0.08
N ARG A 486 -0.99 3.77 -0.91
CA ARG A 486 -1.03 5.23 -0.72
C ARG A 486 -2.01 5.85 -1.71
N PHE A 487 -2.93 6.64 -1.17
CA PHE A 487 -3.96 7.37 -1.90
C PHE A 487 -3.60 8.86 -1.93
N GLU A 488 -3.70 9.49 -3.08
CA GLU A 488 -3.40 10.90 -3.31
C GLU A 488 -4.54 11.57 -4.08
N LEU A 489 -5.16 12.60 -3.49
CA LEU A 489 -6.10 13.48 -4.16
C LEU A 489 -5.36 14.78 -4.49
N ASN A 490 -4.95 14.93 -5.75
CA ASN A 490 -4.05 15.97 -6.22
C ASN A 490 -4.82 16.99 -7.06
N PHE A 491 -4.59 18.29 -6.83
CA PHE A 491 -5.00 19.37 -7.73
C PHE A 491 -3.76 19.93 -8.41
N SER A 492 -3.61 19.68 -9.71
CA SER A 492 -2.40 19.97 -10.48
C SER A 492 -2.62 21.04 -11.54
N LEU A 493 -1.71 22.03 -11.57
CA LEU A 493 -1.60 23.07 -12.58
C LEU A 493 -0.30 22.88 -13.38
N PRO A 494 -0.38 22.50 -14.67
CA PRO A 494 0.74 22.52 -15.59
C PRO A 494 1.24 23.96 -15.77
N LEU A 495 2.53 24.18 -15.52
CA LEU A 495 3.21 25.47 -15.62
C LEU A 495 3.95 25.63 -16.95
N VAL A 496 4.60 24.55 -17.40
CA VAL A 496 5.32 24.46 -18.66
C VAL A 496 4.92 23.15 -19.33
N VAL A 497 4.49 23.24 -20.59
CA VAL A 497 4.07 22.11 -21.44
C VAL A 497 4.76 22.29 -22.79
N ARG A 498 5.40 21.25 -23.33
CA ARG A 498 6.08 21.34 -24.62
C ARG A 498 5.14 20.96 -25.75
N ARG A 499 5.49 21.36 -26.98
CA ARG A 499 4.71 21.00 -28.18
C ARG A 499 4.67 19.47 -28.30
N GLN A 500 3.50 18.93 -28.63
CA GLN A 500 3.17 17.49 -28.66
C GLN A 500 2.98 16.78 -27.31
N GLU A 501 3.00 17.46 -26.15
CA GLU A 501 2.74 16.81 -24.85
C GLU A 501 1.31 17.01 -24.34
N GLU A 502 0.78 16.00 -23.65
CA GLU A 502 -0.61 15.97 -23.18
C GLU A 502 -0.75 16.30 -21.68
N ALA A 503 -1.10 17.55 -21.41
CA ALA A 503 -1.30 18.08 -20.07
C ALA A 503 -2.72 17.82 -19.54
N ARG A 504 -2.87 17.58 -18.24
CA ARG A 504 -4.16 17.42 -17.54
C ARG A 504 -4.27 18.40 -16.38
N LYS A 505 -5.22 19.33 -16.47
CA LYS A 505 -5.51 20.34 -15.44
C LYS A 505 -6.51 19.83 -14.40
N GLY A 506 -6.52 20.47 -13.23
CA GLY A 506 -7.53 20.26 -12.21
C GLY A 506 -7.26 19.03 -11.33
N VAL A 507 -8.33 18.31 -10.99
CA VAL A 507 -8.28 17.19 -10.03
C VAL A 507 -7.77 15.92 -10.70
N SER A 508 -6.81 15.27 -10.05
CA SER A 508 -6.19 14.01 -10.41
C SER A 508 -6.17 13.09 -9.19
N PHE A 509 -6.70 11.88 -9.33
CA PHE A 509 -6.69 10.88 -8.26
C PHE A 509 -5.61 9.84 -8.53
N GLY A 510 -4.59 9.83 -7.69
CA GLY A 510 -3.52 8.84 -7.70
C GLY A 510 -3.76 7.80 -6.62
N ILE A 511 -3.69 6.53 -6.99
CA ILE A 511 -3.43 5.47 -6.01
C ILE A 511 -2.21 4.73 -6.52
N GLY A 512 -1.36 4.30 -5.59
CA GLY A 512 -0.16 3.55 -5.93
C GLY A 512 0.50 2.89 -4.72
N ILE A 513 1.32 1.91 -5.04
CA ILE A 513 2.37 1.38 -4.17
C ILE A 513 3.67 2.16 -4.45
N ASN A 514 3.91 2.49 -5.74
CA ASN A 514 5.00 3.37 -6.18
C ASN A 514 4.48 4.74 -6.67
N PHE A 515 5.16 5.80 -6.26
CA PHE A 515 5.04 7.19 -6.76
C PHE A 515 6.45 7.73 -7.01
N LEU A 516 6.62 8.80 -7.79
CA LEU A 516 7.93 9.42 -8.11
C LEU A 516 8.76 9.90 -6.90
N TYR A 517 8.20 9.79 -5.68
CA TYR A 517 8.85 10.06 -4.40
C TYR A 517 8.49 9.04 -3.31
N ASN A 518 8.12 7.81 -3.69
CA ASN A 518 7.92 6.66 -2.80
C ASN A 518 7.86 5.35 -3.61
N ASP A 519 8.94 4.54 -3.65
CA ASP A 519 8.87 3.10 -3.99
C ASP A 519 8.57 2.28 -2.71
N SER A 520 7.93 1.12 -2.77
CA SER A 520 7.51 0.35 -1.59
C SER A 520 7.98 -1.11 -1.58
N TRP A 521 9.19 -1.30 -1.01
CA TRP A 521 9.74 -2.61 -0.66
C TRP A 521 9.99 -2.73 0.84
N LYS A 522 9.34 -3.71 1.50
CA LYS A 522 9.50 -3.93 2.95
C LYS A 522 10.75 -4.79 3.23
N GLN A 523 11.88 -4.14 3.53
CA GLN A 523 12.96 -4.81 4.27
C GLN A 523 12.47 -5.20 5.68
N PRO A 524 12.90 -6.35 6.25
CA PRO A 524 12.80 -6.57 7.67
C PRO A 524 13.74 -5.60 8.39
N LYS A 525 13.20 -4.61 9.12
CA LYS A 525 14.01 -3.72 9.95
C LYS A 525 14.82 -4.56 10.96
N SER A 526 16.13 -4.29 11.07
CA SER A 526 16.85 -4.56 12.31
C SER A 526 16.46 -3.51 13.34
N ASP A 527 16.30 -3.90 14.60
CA ASP A 527 15.73 -3.03 15.64
C ASP A 527 16.42 -1.67 15.74
N GLU A 528 15.60 -0.62 15.80
CA GLU A 528 16.05 0.73 16.06
C GLU A 528 16.58 0.79 17.50
N ARG A 529 17.85 1.17 17.68
CA ARG A 529 18.37 1.47 19.02
C ARG A 529 17.51 2.59 19.61
N PRO A 530 16.85 2.40 20.76
CA PRO A 530 15.98 3.42 21.32
C PRO A 530 16.79 4.68 21.61
N THR A 531 16.38 5.80 21.02
CA THR A 531 16.96 7.13 21.23
C THR A 531 16.54 7.70 22.59
N GLY A 532 16.99 7.03 23.66
CA GLY A 532 16.82 7.50 25.02
C GLY A 532 17.33 8.93 25.18
N LYS A 533 16.53 9.78 25.83
CA LYS A 533 16.88 11.18 26.09
C LYS A 533 18.26 11.27 26.74
N ARG A 534 19.13 12.16 26.24
CA ARG A 534 20.46 12.42 26.84
C ARG A 534 20.31 13.06 28.22
N GLY A 535 20.17 12.25 29.26
CA GLY A 535 20.67 12.60 30.59
C GLY A 535 22.20 12.63 30.55
N SER A 536 22.81 13.65 31.13
CA SER A 536 24.22 13.98 30.92
C SER A 536 25.18 13.22 31.86
N VAL A 537 25.91 12.24 31.33
CA VAL A 537 27.27 11.85 31.75
C VAL A 537 28.06 11.48 30.47
N TRP A 538 29.40 11.47 30.54
CA TRP A 538 30.36 11.11 29.48
C TRP A 538 30.56 12.16 28.37
N ALA A 539 31.41 13.14 28.67
CA ALA A 539 32.19 13.84 27.64
C ALA A 539 33.47 13.04 27.33
N PRO A 540 33.91 12.96 26.05
CA PRO A 540 35.15 12.28 25.69
C PRO A 540 36.36 13.19 25.84
N ALA A 541 37.43 12.68 26.47
CA ALA A 541 38.77 13.25 26.31
C ALA A 541 39.41 12.64 25.05
N SER A 542 39.90 13.48 24.15
CA SER A 542 40.64 13.07 22.95
C SER A 542 42.14 13.26 23.15
N GLN A 543 42.96 12.48 22.42
CA GLN A 543 43.86 13.05 21.41
C GLN A 543 44.67 11.98 20.63
N ASN A 544 44.88 12.29 19.35
CA ASN A 544 46.08 12.05 18.53
C ASN A 544 46.75 10.66 18.48
N ALA A 545 46.55 9.98 17.35
CA ALA A 545 47.65 9.41 16.58
C ALA A 545 47.33 9.50 15.08
N SER A 546 48.33 9.78 14.24
CA SER A 546 48.18 9.93 12.78
C SER A 546 48.29 8.60 12.04
N ALA A 547 47.80 8.56 10.80
CA ALA A 547 47.96 7.40 9.92
C ALA A 547 49.43 7.15 9.55
N ALA A 548 49.80 5.88 9.45
CA ALA A 548 50.98 5.39 8.74
C ALA A 548 50.65 4.00 8.17
N GLU A 549 50.94 3.78 6.88
CA GLU A 549 50.91 2.46 6.28
C GLU A 549 52.08 1.62 6.80
N PHE A 550 51.93 0.31 6.97
CA PHE A 550 53.06 -0.61 6.73
C PHE A 550 52.60 -2.01 6.31
N ARG A 551 53.42 -2.64 5.46
CA ARG A 551 53.21 -3.99 4.92
C ARG A 551 53.51 -5.06 5.97
N CYS A 552 52.70 -6.11 6.03
CA CYS A 552 53.14 -7.39 6.60
C CYS A 552 54.23 -8.01 5.69
N ARG A 553 55.26 -8.61 6.30
CA ARG A 553 56.27 -9.43 5.62
C ARG A 553 56.68 -10.61 6.51
N GLU A 554 57.28 -11.65 5.93
CA GLU A 554 57.33 -13.01 6.50
C GLU A 554 58.28 -13.22 7.70
N ALA A 555 57.81 -14.01 8.70
CA ALA A 555 58.51 -15.16 9.32
C ALA A 555 59.84 -14.97 10.15
N PRO A 556 60.32 -15.98 10.92
CA PRO A 556 59.62 -16.97 11.76
C PRO A 556 60.11 -16.97 13.26
N PRO A 557 60.59 -18.04 13.97
CA PRO A 557 60.08 -18.33 15.34
C PRO A 557 61.15 -18.56 16.46
N ASN A 558 60.69 -19.05 17.63
CA ASN A 558 61.43 -19.45 18.86
C ASN A 558 61.84 -18.25 19.76
N THR A 559 62.03 -18.37 21.08
CA THR A 559 62.48 -19.53 21.90
C THR A 559 61.90 -19.52 23.33
N PHE A 560 62.04 -20.64 24.06
CA PHE A 560 61.76 -20.83 25.50
C PHE A 560 62.46 -19.82 26.43
N ALA A 561 61.86 -19.54 27.61
CA ALA A 561 62.50 -19.74 28.92
C ALA A 561 61.51 -19.60 30.10
N ASN A 562 61.77 -20.32 31.21
CA ASN A 562 61.09 -20.14 32.50
C ASN A 562 61.77 -19.05 33.34
N CYS A 563 61.03 -18.43 34.27
CA CYS A 563 61.58 -17.96 35.55
C CYS A 563 60.54 -18.14 36.67
N THR A 564 60.99 -18.52 37.85
CA THR A 564 60.20 -18.75 39.07
C THR A 564 60.81 -17.97 40.25
N SER A 565 60.16 -18.00 41.41
CA SER A 565 60.76 -17.63 42.73
C SER A 565 60.94 -16.11 43.00
N THR A 566 60.89 -15.54 44.23
CA THR A 566 60.56 -16.02 45.60
C THR A 566 60.39 -14.82 46.59
N GLN A 567 59.46 -14.90 47.58
CA GLN A 567 59.33 -14.09 48.83
C GLN A 567 59.19 -12.54 48.70
N ALA A 568 58.76 -11.73 49.69
CA ALA A 568 58.48 -11.90 51.14
C ALA A 568 57.29 -10.99 51.58
N SER A 569 56.27 -11.41 52.33
CA SER A 569 56.19 -11.64 53.81
C SER A 569 55.96 -10.41 54.71
N ARG A 570 54.72 -10.26 55.24
CA ARG A 570 54.29 -9.73 56.58
C ARG A 570 52.75 -9.87 56.68
N LEU A 571 52.15 -10.77 57.47
CA LEU A 571 52.02 -10.87 58.94
C LEU A 571 50.98 -9.91 59.59
N ILE A 572 49.84 -10.45 60.07
CA ILE A 572 49.45 -10.50 61.51
C ILE A 572 48.04 -11.14 61.75
N SER A 573 48.00 -12.04 62.74
CA SER A 573 46.90 -12.66 63.54
C SER A 573 45.40 -12.66 63.14
N SER A 574 44.77 -13.82 63.39
CA SER A 574 43.44 -13.92 64.04
C SER A 574 43.58 -14.31 65.52
N PRO A 575 42.52 -14.17 66.35
CA PRO A 575 42.02 -15.34 67.10
C PRO A 575 40.47 -15.38 67.27
N GLN A 576 39.97 -16.37 68.01
CA GLN A 576 38.53 -16.66 68.26
C GLN A 576 38.08 -16.28 69.70
N ALA A 577 36.82 -16.66 70.06
CA ALA A 577 36.20 -16.73 71.41
C ALA A 577 35.39 -15.47 71.87
N VAL A 578 34.30 -15.52 72.66
CA VAL A 578 33.45 -16.64 73.18
C VAL A 578 32.06 -16.15 73.70
N TYR A 579 30.99 -16.95 73.50
CA TYR A 579 29.71 -17.12 74.25
C TYR A 579 28.68 -15.99 74.61
N SER A 580 27.43 -16.26 74.20
CA SER A 580 26.21 -16.50 75.04
C SER A 580 25.29 -15.36 75.54
N LEU A 581 24.03 -15.43 75.09
CA LEU A 581 22.80 -15.62 75.91
C LEU A 581 21.70 -16.19 74.96
N TYR A 582 21.44 -17.50 74.94
CA TYR A 582 20.39 -18.25 75.68
C TYR A 582 18.93 -17.81 75.36
N THR A 583 18.18 -18.56 74.52
CA THR A 583 17.19 -19.65 74.84
C THR A 583 15.73 -19.16 74.98
N SER A 584 14.65 -19.92 74.80
CA SER A 584 14.33 -21.25 74.18
C SER A 584 12.77 -21.30 73.98
N LEU A 585 12.13 -22.16 73.17
CA LEU A 585 11.87 -23.60 73.38
C LEU A 585 11.26 -24.29 72.13
N ARG A 586 11.40 -25.62 72.08
CA ARG A 586 10.66 -26.63 71.27
C ARG A 586 10.00 -27.64 72.30
N PRO A 587 9.44 -28.86 72.02
CA PRO A 587 9.44 -29.69 70.78
C PRO A 587 8.26 -30.67 70.47
N ALA A 588 8.24 -31.19 69.21
CA ALA A 588 7.92 -32.59 68.78
C ALA A 588 6.55 -33.26 69.15
N PRO A 589 6.22 -34.52 68.74
CA PRO A 589 6.84 -35.46 67.77
C PRO A 589 5.87 -35.97 66.64
N GLN A 590 6.29 -36.99 65.87
CA GLN A 590 5.50 -37.69 64.82
C GLN A 590 4.68 -38.89 65.36
N PRO A 591 3.82 -39.51 64.53
CA PRO A 591 4.13 -40.90 64.09
C PRO A 591 3.86 -41.20 62.59
N THR A 592 4.31 -42.37 62.12
CA THR A 592 4.27 -42.81 60.71
C THR A 592 3.22 -43.90 60.42
N ARG A 593 2.66 -43.92 59.20
CA ARG A 593 2.00 -45.10 58.58
C ARG A 593 2.21 -45.14 57.05
N ARG A 594 2.04 -46.33 56.45
CA ARG A 594 2.35 -46.67 55.05
C ARG A 594 1.20 -46.32 54.07
N PRO A 595 1.44 -46.33 52.74
CA PRO A 595 0.74 -45.44 51.80
C PRO A 595 -0.54 -46.00 51.17
N GLN A 596 -1.38 -45.09 50.67
CA GLN A 596 -2.41 -45.37 49.66
C GLN A 596 -2.32 -44.33 48.54
N ARG A 597 -2.52 -44.74 47.28
CA ARG A 597 -2.78 -43.82 46.16
C ARG A 597 -4.25 -43.38 46.22
N PRO A 598 -4.56 -42.14 45.84
CA PRO A 598 -5.41 -42.02 44.64
C PRO A 598 -5.09 -40.85 43.70
N LYS A 599 -5.24 -41.14 42.40
CA LYS A 599 -5.79 -40.32 41.30
C LYS A 599 -5.34 -38.84 41.14
N LEU A 600 -4.90 -38.52 39.91
CA LEU A 600 -4.81 -37.15 39.41
C LEU A 600 -6.19 -36.48 39.45
N ASN A 601 -6.20 -35.17 39.71
CA ASN A 601 -7.19 -34.22 39.18
C ASN A 601 -6.54 -32.83 39.18
N MET A 602 -5.81 -32.51 38.12
CA MET A 602 -5.30 -31.15 37.88
C MET A 602 -6.27 -30.43 36.95
N SER A 603 -7.28 -29.78 37.54
CA SER A 603 -8.29 -29.06 36.78
C SER A 603 -7.68 -27.89 36.00
N TYR A 604 -7.97 -27.83 34.70
CA TYR A 604 -7.66 -26.68 33.86
C TYR A 604 -8.36 -25.43 34.42
N TYR A 605 -7.61 -24.33 34.55
CA TYR A 605 -8.23 -23.01 34.53
C TYR A 605 -8.45 -22.62 33.06
N ASN A 606 -9.64 -22.95 32.56
CA ASN A 606 -10.10 -22.55 31.24
C ASN A 606 -11.13 -21.43 31.40
N GLN A 607 -10.97 -20.32 30.67
CA GLN A 607 -11.88 -19.16 30.68
C GLN A 607 -12.31 -18.84 29.24
N PRO A 608 -13.52 -18.33 29.04
CA PRO A 608 -14.37 -18.83 27.96
C PRO A 608 -14.22 -18.09 26.63
N TYR A 609 -14.57 -18.79 25.56
CA TYR A 609 -14.76 -18.21 24.24
C TYR A 609 -16.19 -17.68 24.10
N GLY A 610 -16.34 -16.43 23.67
CA GLY A 610 -17.60 -15.79 23.28
C GLY A 610 -17.39 -15.02 21.97
N PRO A 611 -18.41 -14.91 21.10
CA PRO A 611 -18.17 -14.64 19.67
C PRO A 611 -17.79 -13.17 19.38
N GLY A 612 -16.49 -12.91 19.23
CA GLY A 612 -15.96 -11.68 18.64
C GLY A 612 -15.79 -11.82 17.12
N ALA A 613 -16.36 -10.90 16.34
CA ALA A 613 -16.15 -10.85 14.89
C ALA A 613 -14.69 -10.49 14.56
N GLY A 614 -14.11 -11.15 13.54
CA GLY A 614 -12.67 -11.08 13.25
C GLY A 614 -12.19 -9.73 12.72
N GLY A 615 -10.89 -9.47 12.85
CA GLY A 615 -10.29 -8.24 12.33
C GLY A 615 -8.76 -8.10 12.44
N ASP A 616 -8.10 -8.77 13.41
CA ASP A 616 -6.66 -8.57 13.65
C ASP A 616 -5.80 -9.80 13.34
N GLY A 617 -4.88 -9.61 12.39
CA GLY A 617 -3.90 -10.59 11.94
C GLY A 617 -2.79 -9.89 11.16
N ALA A 618 -1.74 -9.45 11.86
CA ALA A 618 -0.64 -8.69 11.28
C ALA A 618 0.09 -9.48 10.18
N ALA A 619 -0.24 -9.19 8.92
CA ALA A 619 0.18 -9.97 7.76
C ALA A 619 1.64 -9.68 7.35
N SER A 620 2.59 -10.29 8.07
CA SER A 620 4.04 -10.25 7.80
C SER A 620 4.46 -11.13 6.60
N ASN A 621 3.89 -10.88 5.41
CA ASN A 621 4.46 -11.30 4.12
C ASN A 621 3.83 -10.48 2.97
N LEU A 622 4.59 -9.52 2.42
CA LEU A 622 4.15 -8.63 1.34
C LEU A 622 5.34 -8.34 0.40
N GLN A 623 5.57 -9.22 -0.58
CA GLN A 623 6.35 -8.88 -1.77
C GLN A 623 5.39 -8.19 -2.74
N PHE A 624 5.69 -6.94 -3.11
CA PHE A 624 4.94 -6.17 -4.10
C PHE A 624 5.88 -5.74 -5.23
N TYR A 625 5.35 -5.66 -6.45
CA TYR A 625 6.15 -5.40 -7.65
C TYR A 625 6.66 -3.94 -7.66
N PRO A 626 7.91 -3.68 -8.11
CA PRO A 626 8.36 -2.33 -8.37
C PRO A 626 7.72 -1.84 -9.69
N SER A 627 7.32 -0.58 -9.77
CA SER A 627 6.71 -0.03 -11.00
C SER A 627 7.73 0.33 -12.10
N SER A 628 8.57 -0.64 -12.47
CA SER A 628 9.20 -0.74 -13.78
C SER A 628 8.40 -1.75 -14.60
N TYR A 629 7.74 -1.33 -15.69
CA TYR A 629 6.73 -2.10 -16.44
C TYR A 629 7.03 -3.61 -16.60
N SER A 630 6.41 -4.43 -15.75
CA SER A 630 6.39 -5.90 -15.82
C SER A 630 4.96 -6.37 -16.01
N ASN A 631 4.56 -6.65 -17.26
CA ASN A 631 3.16 -6.88 -17.60
C ASN A 631 2.64 -8.22 -17.03
N VAL A 632 1.45 -8.22 -16.41
CA VAL A 632 0.91 -9.32 -15.58
C VAL A 632 -0.09 -10.22 -16.35
N SER A 633 -0.19 -11.54 -16.08
CA SER A 633 -0.10 -12.49 -17.23
C SER A 633 -0.48 -14.04 -17.27
N GLY A 634 -1.53 -14.70 -17.85
CA GLY A 634 -2.78 -14.38 -18.60
C GLY A 634 -3.29 -15.51 -19.59
N HIS A 635 -4.10 -16.53 -19.19
CA HIS A 635 -4.52 -17.73 -19.97
C HIS A 635 -6.01 -18.15 -19.72
N THR A 636 -6.58 -19.02 -20.58
CA THR A 636 -8.01 -19.48 -20.62
C THR A 636 -8.17 -21.02 -20.57
N THR A 637 -9.39 -21.56 -20.66
CA THR A 637 -9.69 -22.99 -20.97
C THR A 637 -10.88 -23.17 -21.94
N PRO A 638 -10.99 -24.28 -22.72
CA PRO A 638 -11.94 -24.40 -23.85
C PRO A 638 -12.88 -25.64 -23.83
N SER A 639 -14.04 -25.55 -24.52
CA SER A 639 -14.75 -26.71 -25.11
C SER A 639 -15.83 -26.30 -26.14
N GLN A 640 -16.31 -27.28 -26.92
CA GLN A 640 -17.24 -27.12 -28.07
C GLN A 640 -18.70 -27.40 -27.69
N ALA A 641 -19.66 -26.94 -28.50
CA ALA A 641 -20.68 -27.78 -29.18
C ALA A 641 -21.67 -26.94 -30.01
N SER A 642 -22.40 -27.59 -30.92
CA SER A 642 -23.42 -26.97 -31.79
C SER A 642 -24.65 -27.89 -31.93
N TYR A 643 -25.87 -27.36 -31.80
CA TYR A 643 -27.06 -27.82 -32.53
C TYR A 643 -28.28 -26.91 -32.38
N GLY A 644 -29.16 -26.90 -33.41
CA GLY A 644 -30.59 -26.57 -33.29
C GLY A 644 -31.03 -25.11 -33.47
N GLY A 645 -32.12 -24.90 -34.22
CA GLY A 645 -32.83 -23.62 -34.37
C GLY A 645 -34.08 -23.78 -35.25
N TYR A 646 -34.96 -22.76 -35.31
CA TYR A 646 -36.04 -22.67 -36.32
C TYR A 646 -36.66 -21.26 -36.40
N GLY A 647 -36.97 -20.81 -37.63
CA GLY A 647 -37.75 -19.57 -37.92
C GLY A 647 -37.04 -18.22 -37.67
N GLY A 648 -37.22 -17.17 -38.47
CA GLY A 648 -37.79 -17.09 -39.83
C GLY A 648 -38.67 -15.86 -40.08
N THR A 649 -38.20 -14.93 -40.91
CA THR A 649 -38.95 -14.30 -42.03
C THR A 649 -38.00 -13.42 -42.87
N SER A 650 -38.43 -13.03 -44.06
CA SER A 650 -37.60 -12.43 -45.13
C SER A 650 -37.79 -10.92 -45.27
N ASN A 651 -36.78 -10.19 -45.76
CA ASN A 651 -37.01 -9.38 -46.96
C ASN A 651 -35.76 -9.12 -47.83
N THR A 652 -36.00 -8.60 -49.03
CA THR A 652 -35.13 -8.60 -50.22
C THR A 652 -34.03 -7.53 -50.25
N ALA A 653 -33.03 -7.74 -51.12
CA ALA A 653 -31.91 -6.84 -51.38
C ALA A 653 -32.18 -5.79 -52.47
N SER A 654 -31.25 -4.85 -52.66
CA SER A 654 -31.05 -4.05 -53.89
C SER A 654 -29.61 -3.48 -53.94
N ALA A 655 -29.15 -3.04 -55.12
CA ALA A 655 -27.73 -2.83 -55.43
C ALA A 655 -27.43 -1.48 -56.14
N TYR A 656 -26.12 -1.23 -56.36
CA TYR A 656 -25.48 -0.10 -57.07
C TYR A 656 -26.12 0.28 -58.42
N PRO A 657 -26.06 1.57 -58.84
CA PRO A 657 -24.84 2.23 -59.39
C PRO A 657 -24.60 3.66 -58.84
N GLY A 658 -23.55 4.43 -59.19
CA GLY A 658 -22.35 4.18 -60.01
C GLY A 658 -21.86 5.44 -60.78
N TYR A 659 -20.54 5.53 -61.03
CA TYR A 659 -19.79 6.55 -61.82
C TYR A 659 -19.54 7.97 -61.25
N GLY A 660 -18.32 8.47 -61.54
CA GLY A 660 -17.85 9.84 -61.27
C GLY A 660 -16.33 9.92 -61.05
N ALA A 661 -15.54 10.29 -62.07
CA ALA A 661 -14.07 10.39 -61.98
C ALA A 661 -13.51 11.52 -62.87
N GLY A 662 -12.48 12.24 -62.42
CA GLY A 662 -11.83 13.28 -63.25
C GLY A 662 -10.74 14.17 -62.60
N SER A 663 -9.48 13.87 -62.95
CA SER A 663 -8.39 14.83 -63.27
C SER A 663 -7.79 15.81 -62.22
N ALA A 664 -6.55 15.49 -61.82
CA ALA A 664 -5.33 16.33 -61.82
C ALA A 664 -5.35 17.83 -61.43
N GLY A 665 -4.62 18.15 -60.34
CA GLY A 665 -3.26 18.73 -60.40
C GLY A 665 -3.05 20.15 -60.96
N GLY A 666 -2.54 21.07 -60.12
CA GLY A 666 -2.00 22.36 -60.55
C GLY A 666 -1.00 22.96 -59.54
N PHE A 667 0.23 23.23 -59.98
CA PHE A 667 1.21 24.03 -59.24
C PHE A 667 0.99 25.53 -59.52
N GLY A 668 1.18 26.40 -58.52
CA GLY A 668 1.09 27.85 -58.68
C GLY A 668 1.72 28.62 -57.53
N GLY A 669 2.98 29.03 -57.69
CA GLY A 669 3.66 29.93 -56.74
C GLY A 669 3.52 31.39 -57.19
N GLY A 670 3.20 32.29 -56.26
CA GLY A 670 3.13 33.74 -56.47
C GLY A 670 3.60 34.51 -55.22
N PRO A 671 4.32 35.64 -55.34
CA PRO A 671 5.06 36.21 -54.22
C PRO A 671 4.28 37.26 -53.42
N GLY A 672 4.39 37.20 -52.09
CA GLY A 672 3.88 38.24 -51.18
C GLY A 672 4.18 37.92 -49.71
N MET A 673 5.20 38.56 -49.14
CA MET A 673 5.50 38.44 -47.71
C MET A 673 4.46 39.19 -46.87
N HIS A 674 3.79 38.48 -45.97
CA HIS A 674 3.47 39.01 -44.64
C HIS A 674 3.66 37.91 -43.60
N GLY A 675 4.62 38.11 -42.68
CA GLY A 675 4.93 37.12 -41.65
C GLY A 675 3.82 37.07 -40.60
N VAL A 676 3.16 35.92 -40.46
CA VAL A 676 2.19 35.69 -39.39
C VAL A 676 2.95 35.46 -38.08
N SER A 677 3.20 36.54 -37.35
CA SER A 677 3.60 36.50 -35.95
C SER A 677 2.42 36.00 -35.11
N GLY A 678 2.23 34.68 -35.09
CA GLY A 678 1.11 33.99 -34.46
C GLY A 678 0.97 34.32 -32.98
N ARG A 679 0.03 35.21 -32.66
CA ARG A 679 -0.29 35.62 -31.29
C ARG A 679 -0.87 34.43 -30.54
N MET A 680 -0.17 33.99 -29.49
CA MET A 680 -0.44 32.74 -28.79
C MET A 680 -1.83 32.75 -28.12
N GLY A 681 -2.80 32.02 -28.70
CA GLY A 681 -4.19 31.97 -28.25
C GLY A 681 -5.07 31.04 -29.09
N ASP A 682 -5.14 31.26 -30.40
CA ASP A 682 -6.13 30.60 -31.27
C ASP A 682 -5.59 29.35 -31.99
N SER A 683 -5.55 28.21 -31.28
CA SER A 683 -5.77 26.84 -31.83
C SER A 683 -5.55 25.73 -30.78
N GLY A 684 -6.57 24.89 -30.54
CA GLY A 684 -6.43 23.52 -30.00
C GLY A 684 -5.75 23.31 -28.64
N GLY A 685 -5.70 24.33 -27.75
CA GLY A 685 -4.95 24.27 -26.49
C GLY A 685 -5.77 24.60 -25.24
N LEU A 686 -5.63 23.78 -24.19
CA LEU A 686 -6.27 24.00 -22.87
C LEU A 686 -6.02 25.44 -22.36
N ARG A 687 -7.09 26.22 -22.13
CA ARG A 687 -7.05 27.62 -21.64
C ARG A 687 -6.03 27.84 -20.51
N THR A 688 -5.18 28.86 -20.61
CA THR A 688 -4.14 29.17 -19.62
C THR A 688 -4.65 30.15 -18.56
N GLY A 689 -4.19 29.98 -17.31
CA GLY A 689 -4.53 30.83 -16.17
C GLY A 689 -5.11 30.08 -14.96
N TRP A 690 -5.08 30.71 -13.78
CA TRP A 690 -5.51 30.11 -12.50
C TRP A 690 -6.99 29.67 -12.56
N LEU A 691 -7.89 30.53 -13.03
CA LEU A 691 -9.32 30.21 -13.08
C LEU A 691 -9.63 29.02 -14.02
N ALA A 692 -8.85 28.85 -15.10
CA ALA A 692 -8.99 27.70 -15.99
C ALA A 692 -8.56 26.37 -15.34
N ALA A 693 -7.78 26.39 -14.26
CA ALA A 693 -7.45 25.17 -13.49
C ALA A 693 -8.64 24.62 -12.69
N PHE A 694 -9.67 25.43 -12.45
CA PHE A 694 -10.96 24.98 -11.89
C PHE A 694 -11.96 24.54 -12.96
N GLY A 695 -11.62 24.69 -14.26
CA GLY A 695 -12.40 24.15 -15.36
C GLY A 695 -12.18 22.65 -15.54
N THR A 696 -13.23 21.95 -15.95
CA THR A 696 -13.21 20.52 -16.31
C THR A 696 -13.25 20.30 -17.83
N GLU A 697 -12.93 21.33 -18.61
CA GLU A 697 -12.85 21.28 -20.08
C GLU A 697 -11.71 20.32 -20.49
N GLY A 698 -12.01 19.38 -21.39
CA GLY A 698 -11.04 18.49 -22.02
C GLY A 698 -10.32 19.16 -23.20
N TYR A 699 -9.67 18.34 -24.03
CA TYR A 699 -9.25 18.76 -25.37
C TYR A 699 -10.46 18.76 -26.33
N GLU A 700 -10.37 19.49 -27.44
CA GLU A 700 -11.45 19.54 -28.44
C GLU A 700 -11.71 18.15 -29.03
N GLY A 701 -12.92 17.62 -28.83
CA GLY A 701 -13.34 16.29 -29.29
C GLY A 701 -13.41 15.20 -28.20
N GLU A 702 -12.97 15.47 -26.97
CA GLU A 702 -13.17 14.58 -25.83
C GLU A 702 -14.33 15.01 -24.94
N PRO A 703 -15.10 14.07 -24.36
CA PRO A 703 -16.08 14.39 -23.33
C PRO A 703 -15.37 14.98 -22.11
N GLY A 704 -15.96 16.00 -21.49
CA GLY A 704 -15.39 16.61 -20.29
C GLY A 704 -15.32 15.61 -19.13
N LEU A 705 -14.46 15.83 -18.13
CA LEU A 705 -14.34 14.89 -16.99
C LEU A 705 -15.67 14.65 -16.24
N MET A 706 -16.57 15.63 -16.27
CA MET A 706 -17.92 15.50 -15.69
C MET A 706 -18.86 14.64 -16.55
N GLU A 707 -18.63 14.60 -17.86
CA GLU A 707 -19.38 13.80 -18.84
C GLU A 707 -18.87 12.35 -18.85
N GLU A 708 -17.54 12.15 -18.79
CA GLU A 708 -16.88 10.85 -18.56
C GLU A 708 -17.37 10.18 -17.26
N LEU A 709 -17.67 10.96 -16.21
CA LEU A 709 -18.23 10.49 -14.94
C LEU A 709 -19.77 10.50 -14.87
N GLY A 710 -20.49 10.99 -15.89
CA GLY A 710 -21.96 11.04 -15.90
C GLY A 710 -22.59 12.01 -14.87
N VAL A 711 -21.93 13.12 -14.56
CA VAL A 711 -22.28 14.08 -13.49
C VAL A 711 -22.91 15.35 -14.06
N ASN A 712 -24.24 15.38 -14.18
CA ASN A 712 -24.98 16.54 -14.67
C ASN A 712 -25.06 17.66 -13.60
N PHE A 713 -24.17 18.65 -13.70
CA PHE A 713 -24.13 19.80 -12.79
C PHE A 713 -25.40 20.68 -12.82
N GLY A 714 -26.13 20.72 -13.94
CA GLY A 714 -27.41 21.43 -14.04
C GLY A 714 -28.48 20.80 -13.16
N HIS A 715 -28.58 19.47 -13.18
CA HIS A 715 -29.53 18.73 -12.35
C HIS A 715 -29.12 18.78 -10.88
N ILE A 716 -27.81 18.61 -10.57
CA ILE A 716 -27.28 18.77 -9.20
C ILE A 716 -27.62 20.15 -8.63
N LYS A 717 -27.36 21.23 -9.37
CA LYS A 717 -27.66 22.62 -8.91
C LYS A 717 -29.15 22.81 -8.65
N THR A 718 -30.01 22.31 -9.53
CA THR A 718 -31.47 22.49 -9.45
C THR A 718 -32.08 21.67 -8.30
N LYS A 719 -31.66 20.41 -8.14
CA LYS A 719 -32.04 19.53 -7.01
C LYS A 719 -31.53 20.11 -5.67
N THR A 720 -30.30 20.61 -5.64
CA THR A 720 -29.69 21.30 -4.48
C THR A 720 -30.48 22.53 -4.04
N LEU A 721 -30.82 23.42 -4.97
CA LEU A 721 -31.61 24.63 -4.67
C LEU A 721 -33.04 24.31 -4.20
N THR A 722 -33.62 23.23 -4.71
CA THR A 722 -34.96 22.75 -4.28
C THR A 722 -34.95 22.20 -2.86
N VAL A 723 -33.88 21.50 -2.43
CA VAL A 723 -33.67 21.07 -1.04
C VAL A 723 -33.41 22.27 -0.11
N LEU A 724 -32.67 23.26 -0.58
CA LEU A 724 -32.32 24.46 0.21
C LEU A 724 -33.50 25.38 0.50
N ASN A 725 -34.61 25.28 -0.25
CA ASN A 725 -35.80 26.09 -0.04
C ASN A 725 -36.99 25.24 0.45
N PRO A 726 -37.26 25.19 1.77
CA PRO A 726 -38.34 24.38 2.33
C PRO A 726 -39.76 24.89 1.96
N TRP A 727 -39.88 26.09 1.39
CA TRP A 727 -41.16 26.68 0.99
C TRP A 727 -41.52 26.41 -0.48
N THR A 728 -40.56 26.02 -1.33
CA THR A 728 -40.86 25.52 -2.67
C THR A 728 -41.46 24.12 -2.62
N ARG A 729 -42.59 23.92 -3.31
CA ARG A 729 -43.15 22.59 -3.56
C ARG A 729 -42.33 21.91 -4.67
N PRO A 730 -41.74 20.73 -4.45
CA PRO A 730 -41.11 19.98 -5.53
C PRO A 730 -42.12 19.68 -6.64
N SER A 731 -41.74 19.90 -7.90
CA SER A 731 -42.50 19.39 -9.04
C SER A 731 -42.26 17.87 -9.17
N PRO A 732 -43.27 17.05 -9.52
CA PRO A 732 -43.09 15.59 -9.57
C PRO A 732 -41.93 15.15 -10.48
N HIS A 733 -41.80 15.82 -11.63
CA HIS A 733 -40.81 15.53 -12.67
C HIS A 733 -39.35 15.84 -12.26
N ILE A 734 -39.11 16.60 -11.17
CA ILE A 734 -37.75 17.00 -10.77
C ILE A 734 -36.91 15.84 -10.24
N MET A 735 -37.51 14.69 -9.95
CA MET A 735 -36.87 13.53 -9.32
C MET A 735 -36.98 12.26 -10.17
N ASP A 736 -37.33 12.38 -11.46
CA ASP A 736 -37.40 11.23 -12.34
C ASP A 736 -35.99 10.70 -12.70
N ASP A 737 -35.02 11.58 -12.94
CA ASP A 737 -33.61 11.20 -13.14
C ASP A 737 -32.91 10.86 -11.82
N SER A 738 -32.28 9.68 -11.79
CA SER A 738 -31.66 9.07 -10.61
C SER A 738 -30.21 9.53 -10.37
N ASP A 739 -30.01 10.82 -10.11
CA ASP A 739 -28.68 11.39 -9.79
C ASP A 739 -28.15 10.87 -8.44
N LEU A 740 -27.46 9.74 -8.43
CA LEU A 740 -26.84 9.20 -7.21
C LEU A 740 -25.57 9.96 -6.82
N TYR A 741 -24.82 10.47 -7.81
CA TYR A 741 -23.52 11.13 -7.61
C TYR A 741 -23.59 12.38 -6.71
N GLY A 742 -24.62 13.23 -6.87
CA GLY A 742 -24.78 14.42 -6.04
C GLY A 742 -24.99 14.08 -4.55
N GLY A 743 -25.85 13.12 -4.25
CA GLY A 743 -26.07 12.64 -2.88
C GLY A 743 -24.84 11.98 -2.26
N LEU A 744 -24.10 11.20 -3.05
CA LEU A 744 -22.86 10.56 -2.63
C LEU A 744 -21.74 11.59 -2.38
N LEU A 745 -21.65 12.64 -3.21
CA LEU A 745 -20.73 13.76 -3.02
C LEU A 745 -20.97 14.48 -1.69
N PHE A 746 -22.22 14.78 -1.34
CA PHE A 746 -22.52 15.42 -0.05
C PHE A 746 -22.16 14.53 1.15
N LEU A 747 -22.28 13.20 1.03
CA LEU A 747 -21.87 12.27 2.08
C LEU A 747 -20.33 12.18 2.22
N ILE A 748 -19.58 12.13 1.12
CA ILE A 748 -18.11 12.19 1.14
C ILE A 748 -17.64 13.52 1.76
N LEU A 749 -18.27 14.62 1.36
CA LEU A 749 -17.92 15.97 1.81
C LEU A 749 -18.25 16.17 3.30
N TYR A 750 -19.38 15.63 3.80
CA TYR A 750 -19.67 15.54 5.24
C TYR A 750 -18.59 14.76 6.00
N GLY A 751 -18.20 13.58 5.51
CA GLY A 751 -17.12 12.78 6.08
C GLY A 751 -15.76 13.50 6.05
N THR A 752 -15.52 14.31 5.02
CA THR A 752 -14.30 15.12 4.87
C THR A 752 -14.26 16.24 5.92
N PHE A 753 -15.36 16.95 6.14
CA PHE A 753 -15.43 17.97 7.20
C PHE A 753 -15.31 17.34 8.61
N LEU A 754 -15.90 16.17 8.84
CA LEU A 754 -15.66 15.43 10.08
C LEU A 754 -14.17 15.05 10.24
N ALA A 755 -13.52 14.52 9.21
CA ALA A 755 -12.09 14.20 9.23
C ALA A 755 -11.21 15.43 9.50
N LEU A 756 -11.53 16.58 8.91
CA LEU A 756 -10.85 17.87 9.18
C LEU A 756 -11.09 18.39 10.61
N SER A 757 -12.21 18.03 11.24
CA SER A 757 -12.44 18.26 12.68
C SER A 757 -11.78 17.21 13.59
N GLY A 758 -10.95 16.30 13.03
CA GLY A 758 -10.24 15.23 13.74
C GLY A 758 -10.98 13.89 13.86
N LYS A 759 -12.18 13.78 13.27
CA LYS A 759 -13.15 12.69 13.53
C LYS A 759 -13.22 11.70 12.36
N PHE A 760 -12.49 10.58 12.44
CA PHE A 760 -12.46 9.55 11.40
C PHE A 760 -13.53 8.46 11.59
N PHE A 761 -14.74 8.71 11.12
CA PHE A 761 -15.88 7.78 11.26
C PHE A 761 -16.43 7.24 9.93
N TYR A 762 -15.66 7.31 8.84
CA TYR A 762 -16.08 6.91 7.49
C TYR A 762 -16.82 5.56 7.43
N GLY A 763 -16.30 4.49 8.06
CA GLY A 763 -16.96 3.19 8.08
C GLY A 763 -18.37 3.20 8.69
N TYR A 764 -18.58 3.97 9.77
CA TYR A 764 -19.89 4.15 10.40
C TYR A 764 -20.81 5.04 9.56
N ILE A 765 -20.27 6.08 8.90
CA ILE A 765 -21.02 6.96 8.01
C ILE A 765 -21.55 6.15 6.81
N TYR A 766 -20.68 5.37 6.15
CA TYR A 766 -21.09 4.48 5.05
C TYR A 766 -22.04 3.37 5.53
N GLY A 767 -21.82 2.77 6.70
CA GLY A 767 -22.69 1.74 7.27
C GLY A 767 -24.11 2.25 7.55
N ILE A 768 -24.24 3.35 8.30
CA ILE A 768 -25.54 3.95 8.62
C ILE A 768 -26.23 4.44 7.34
N ALA A 769 -25.48 5.02 6.39
CA ALA A 769 -26.05 5.47 5.12
C ALA A 769 -26.58 4.32 4.27
N LEU A 770 -25.80 3.25 4.07
CA LEU A 770 -26.16 2.13 3.21
C LEU A 770 -27.30 1.29 3.81
N PHE A 771 -27.17 0.85 5.07
CA PHE A 771 -28.22 0.07 5.71
C PHE A 771 -29.47 0.91 5.98
N GLY A 772 -29.31 2.20 6.29
CA GLY A 772 -30.41 3.13 6.47
C GLY A 772 -31.15 3.49 5.18
N SER A 773 -30.45 3.72 4.05
CA SER A 773 -31.10 3.98 2.76
C SER A 773 -31.87 2.77 2.26
N ILE A 774 -31.32 1.56 2.45
CA ILE A 774 -32.01 0.31 2.14
C ILE A 774 -33.25 0.15 3.04
N ALA A 775 -33.13 0.29 4.36
CA ALA A 775 -34.25 0.15 5.28
C ALA A 775 -35.37 1.17 5.01
N LEU A 776 -35.03 2.44 4.77
CA LEU A 776 -35.99 3.49 4.43
C LEU A 776 -36.67 3.22 3.08
N HIS A 777 -35.93 2.75 2.07
CA HIS A 777 -36.52 2.35 0.80
C HIS A 777 -37.54 1.22 0.95
N TRP A 778 -37.23 0.16 1.69
CA TRP A 778 -38.18 -0.93 1.99
C TRP A 778 -39.42 -0.42 2.74
N ILE A 779 -39.24 0.43 3.76
CA ILE A 779 -40.36 1.01 4.52
C ILE A 779 -41.26 1.85 3.59
N PHE A 780 -40.71 2.73 2.76
CA PHE A 780 -41.52 3.58 1.90
C PHE A 780 -42.11 2.84 0.70
N ALA A 781 -41.45 1.83 0.14
CA ALA A 781 -42.02 0.99 -0.91
C ALA A 781 -43.27 0.21 -0.43
N LEU A 782 -43.32 -0.16 0.86
CA LEU A 782 -44.51 -0.75 1.50
C LEU A 782 -45.60 0.28 1.84
N MET A 783 -45.30 1.59 1.80
CA MET A 783 -46.25 2.68 2.05
C MET A 783 -46.77 3.35 0.76
N THR A 784 -46.06 3.19 -0.36
CA THR A 784 -46.53 3.63 -1.68
C THR A 784 -47.64 2.71 -2.20
N PRO A 785 -48.71 3.26 -2.83
CA PRO A 785 -49.71 2.43 -3.49
C PRO A 785 -49.10 1.67 -4.68
N PRO A 786 -49.63 0.46 -5.01
CA PRO A 786 -49.24 -0.26 -6.21
C PRO A 786 -49.64 0.52 -7.48
N ILE A 787 -48.89 0.31 -8.57
CA ILE A 787 -49.15 0.94 -9.86
C ILE A 787 -50.27 0.18 -10.60
N ASP A 788 -51.29 0.90 -11.09
CA ASP A 788 -52.33 0.33 -11.94
C ASP A 788 -51.75 -0.12 -13.30
N PRO A 789 -52.19 -1.27 -13.86
CA PRO A 789 -51.64 -1.83 -15.10
C PRO A 789 -51.95 -1.03 -16.38
N ASN A 790 -52.60 0.14 -16.27
CA ASN A 790 -52.79 1.10 -17.36
C ASN A 790 -51.83 2.31 -17.25
N ASP A 791 -51.20 2.56 -16.08
CA ASP A 791 -50.18 3.61 -15.89
C ASP A 791 -48.77 3.12 -16.34
N SER A 792 -48.59 1.79 -16.49
CA SER A 792 -47.30 1.15 -16.79
C SER A 792 -46.72 1.49 -18.17
N ASP A 793 -47.56 1.81 -19.15
CA ASP A 793 -47.13 2.12 -20.53
C ASP A 793 -46.43 3.48 -20.62
N GLN A 794 -46.69 4.39 -19.66
CA GLN A 794 -45.94 5.65 -19.55
C GLN A 794 -44.65 5.49 -18.73
N MET A 795 -44.70 4.73 -17.62
CA MET A 795 -43.50 4.53 -16.78
C MET A 795 -42.43 3.63 -17.45
N SER A 796 -42.81 2.76 -18.38
CA SER A 796 -41.87 1.93 -19.15
C SER A 796 -41.17 2.66 -20.29
N GLN A 797 -41.76 3.73 -20.84
CA GLN A 797 -41.12 4.57 -21.88
C GLN A 797 -40.05 5.52 -21.30
N ALA A 798 -40.21 5.95 -20.05
CA ALA A 798 -39.24 6.79 -19.34
C ALA A 798 -37.90 6.08 -18.98
N GLN A 799 -37.71 4.82 -19.41
CA GLN A 799 -36.50 4.03 -19.15
C GLN A 799 -35.90 3.39 -20.42
N GLN A 800 -36.17 3.95 -21.60
CA GLN A 800 -35.61 3.47 -22.89
C GLN A 800 -34.52 4.34 -23.51
N ASP A 801 -34.24 5.54 -22.98
CA ASP A 801 -33.16 6.41 -23.50
C ASP A 801 -32.04 6.60 -22.47
N HIS A 802 -31.20 5.56 -22.33
CA HIS A 802 -29.74 5.63 -22.11
C HIS A 802 -29.16 4.23 -21.78
N GLY A 803 -28.22 3.75 -22.61
CA GLY A 803 -27.27 2.68 -22.26
C GLY A 803 -27.74 1.23 -22.45
N GLN A 804 -27.41 0.62 -23.59
CA GLN A 804 -27.48 -0.84 -23.75
C GLN A 804 -26.33 -1.53 -22.98
N GLY A 805 -26.64 -2.55 -22.19
CA GLY A 805 -25.66 -3.40 -21.53
C GLY A 805 -26.23 -4.81 -21.24
N PRO A 806 -25.68 -5.89 -21.81
CA PRO A 806 -26.28 -7.22 -21.68
C PRO A 806 -25.83 -7.98 -20.41
N GLY A 807 -26.80 -8.47 -19.63
CA GLY A 807 -26.59 -9.58 -18.68
C GLY A 807 -26.55 -9.19 -17.19
N GLY A 808 -27.73 -9.09 -16.56
CA GLY A 808 -27.85 -8.89 -15.11
C GLY A 808 -29.11 -9.54 -14.52
N ARG A 809 -29.12 -10.87 -14.37
CA ARG A 809 -30.24 -11.61 -13.73
C ARG A 809 -30.18 -11.47 -12.20
N GLY A 810 -30.72 -10.37 -11.67
CA GLY A 810 -31.03 -10.24 -10.25
C GLY A 810 -32.40 -10.85 -9.92
N HIS A 811 -32.45 -11.86 -9.04
CA HIS A 811 -33.71 -12.33 -8.45
C HIS A 811 -34.14 -11.37 -7.33
N GLY A 812 -35.31 -10.74 -7.48
CA GLY A 812 -35.99 -9.93 -6.48
C GLY A 812 -37.51 -10.02 -6.67
N GLY A 813 -38.28 -9.97 -5.59
CA GLY A 813 -39.74 -10.21 -5.62
C GLY A 813 -40.55 -9.08 -6.27
N HIS A 814 -41.72 -9.43 -6.81
CA HIS A 814 -42.62 -8.50 -7.48
C HIS A 814 -43.28 -7.51 -6.50
N PHE A 815 -42.70 -6.32 -6.34
CA PHE A 815 -43.35 -5.15 -5.73
C PHE A 815 -43.22 -3.93 -6.67
N SER A 816 -44.20 -3.76 -7.56
CA SER A 816 -44.24 -2.63 -8.50
C SER A 816 -44.67 -1.35 -7.77
N SER A 817 -43.68 -0.61 -7.27
CA SER A 817 -43.84 0.66 -6.55
C SER A 817 -43.26 1.82 -7.38
N THR A 818 -43.82 3.02 -7.21
CA THR A 818 -43.40 4.25 -7.91
C THR A 818 -42.03 4.78 -7.48
N LEU A 819 -41.40 4.14 -6.48
CA LEU A 819 -40.22 4.61 -5.78
C LEU A 819 -39.07 3.60 -5.91
N THR A 820 -38.17 3.82 -6.88
CA THR A 820 -36.98 2.97 -7.02
C THR A 820 -35.95 3.21 -5.90
N TYR A 821 -35.05 2.25 -5.66
CA TYR A 821 -33.95 2.42 -4.72
C TYR A 821 -33.03 3.59 -5.09
N SER A 822 -32.76 3.79 -6.39
CA SER A 822 -31.91 4.89 -6.89
C SER A 822 -32.51 6.27 -6.60
N ARG A 823 -33.82 6.45 -6.85
CA ARG A 823 -34.55 7.67 -6.48
C ARG A 823 -34.58 7.87 -4.96
N SER A 824 -34.79 6.80 -4.19
CA SER A 824 -34.78 6.83 -2.72
C SER A 824 -33.43 7.31 -2.15
N ALA A 825 -32.32 6.71 -2.62
CA ALA A 825 -30.98 7.06 -2.19
C ALA A 825 -30.59 8.49 -2.61
N SER A 826 -30.99 8.93 -3.80
CA SER A 826 -30.78 10.30 -4.28
C SER A 826 -31.48 11.32 -3.38
N VAL A 827 -32.78 11.16 -3.10
CA VAL A 827 -33.55 12.05 -2.20
C VAL A 827 -32.89 12.16 -0.82
N LEU A 828 -32.46 11.03 -0.24
CA LEU A 828 -31.81 11.01 1.06
C LEU A 828 -30.48 11.76 1.08
N GLY A 829 -29.65 11.57 0.04
CA GLY A 829 -28.33 12.19 -0.10
C GLY A 829 -28.39 13.69 -0.39
N TYR A 830 -29.28 14.16 -1.28
CA TYR A 830 -29.47 15.60 -1.50
C TYR A 830 -29.98 16.31 -0.23
N CYS A 831 -30.93 15.70 0.48
CA CYS A 831 -31.46 16.25 1.74
C CYS A 831 -30.46 16.25 2.92
N PHE A 832 -29.26 15.70 2.75
CA PHE A 832 -28.19 15.68 3.76
C PHE A 832 -27.43 17.02 3.88
N LEU A 833 -27.61 17.91 2.91
CA LEU A 833 -26.86 19.17 2.77
C LEU A 833 -26.93 20.16 3.97
N PRO A 834 -28.03 20.28 4.74
CA PRO A 834 -28.02 21.07 5.98
C PRO A 834 -27.03 20.54 7.03
N LEU A 835 -26.87 19.22 7.14
CA LEU A 835 -25.90 18.61 8.05
C LEU A 835 -24.46 18.86 7.57
N VAL A 836 -24.22 18.83 6.26
CA VAL A 836 -22.95 19.29 5.63
C VAL A 836 -22.58 20.71 6.05
N PHE A 837 -23.52 21.66 6.05
CA PHE A 837 -23.23 23.00 6.52
C PHE A 837 -22.90 23.04 8.02
N THR A 838 -23.60 22.27 8.87
CA THR A 838 -23.23 22.21 10.29
C THR A 838 -21.87 21.56 10.56
N SER A 839 -21.45 20.55 9.79
CA SER A 839 -20.12 19.97 9.96
C SER A 839 -19.01 20.89 9.44
N LEU A 840 -19.27 21.75 8.46
CA LEU A 840 -18.36 22.83 8.06
C LEU A 840 -18.12 23.82 9.22
N PHE A 841 -19.18 24.29 9.89
CA PHE A 841 -19.04 25.09 11.11
C PHE A 841 -18.31 24.32 12.22
N GLY A 842 -18.48 23.00 12.29
CA GLY A 842 -17.74 22.09 13.17
C GLY A 842 -16.25 21.89 12.86
N VAL A 843 -15.75 22.31 11.69
CA VAL A 843 -14.31 22.41 11.42
C VAL A 843 -13.70 23.62 12.15
N LEU A 844 -14.46 24.72 12.24
CA LEU A 844 -14.02 25.96 12.86
C LEU A 844 -14.22 25.94 14.38
N LEU A 845 -15.46 25.67 14.82
CA LEU A 845 -15.92 25.78 16.20
C LEU A 845 -16.19 24.42 16.86
N PRO A 846 -16.04 24.29 18.19
CA PRO A 846 -16.33 23.06 18.93
C PRO A 846 -17.85 22.83 19.08
N MET A 847 -18.32 21.67 18.60
CA MET A 847 -19.75 21.31 18.50
C MET A 847 -20.34 20.64 19.76
N ASP A 848 -19.55 20.45 20.81
CA ASP A 848 -19.99 20.01 22.14
C ASP A 848 -20.58 21.16 23.01
N THR A 849 -20.59 22.37 22.46
CA THR A 849 -21.23 23.56 23.01
C THR A 849 -22.75 23.54 22.82
N ALA A 850 -23.50 24.25 23.67
CA ALA A 850 -24.96 24.39 23.56
C ALA A 850 -25.42 24.90 22.17
N THR A 851 -24.65 25.79 21.56
CA THR A 851 -24.86 26.27 20.18
C THR A 851 -24.69 25.16 19.14
N GLY A 852 -23.72 24.24 19.33
CA GLY A 852 -23.57 23.03 18.51
C GLY A 852 -24.82 22.16 18.52
N TYR A 853 -25.32 21.79 19.71
CA TYR A 853 -26.56 21.01 19.85
C TYR A 853 -27.76 21.67 19.15
N VAL A 854 -27.94 22.99 19.31
CA VAL A 854 -29.05 23.73 18.68
C VAL A 854 -28.90 23.76 17.15
N MET A 855 -27.71 24.05 16.61
CA MET A 855 -27.48 24.07 15.16
C MET A 855 -27.72 22.69 14.52
N THR A 856 -27.23 21.62 15.13
CA THR A 856 -27.45 20.26 14.63
C THR A 856 -28.93 19.85 14.72
N ALA A 857 -29.64 20.21 15.80
CA ALA A 857 -31.07 19.94 15.92
C ALA A 857 -31.88 20.66 14.84
N MET A 858 -31.56 21.93 14.56
CA MET A 858 -32.16 22.69 13.44
C MET A 858 -31.86 22.05 12.09
N ALA A 859 -30.63 21.60 11.84
CA ALA A 859 -30.25 20.92 10.60
C ALA A 859 -30.96 19.58 10.42
N VAL A 860 -31.05 18.73 11.45
CA VAL A 860 -31.83 17.47 11.41
C VAL A 860 -33.30 17.74 11.12
N GLY A 861 -33.88 18.78 11.73
CA GLY A 861 -35.24 19.25 11.43
C GLY A 861 -35.41 19.65 9.96
N TRP A 862 -34.45 20.39 9.40
CA TRP A 862 -34.46 20.83 8.00
C TRP A 862 -34.32 19.65 7.02
N CYS A 863 -33.37 18.74 7.26
CA CYS A 863 -33.20 17.50 6.49
C CYS A 863 -34.49 16.69 6.46
N THR A 864 -35.11 16.49 7.63
CA THR A 864 -36.37 15.76 7.79
C THR A 864 -37.53 16.46 7.08
N PHE A 865 -37.63 17.78 7.19
CA PHE A 865 -38.70 18.55 6.55
C PHE A 865 -38.58 18.49 5.03
N SER A 866 -37.40 18.75 4.45
CA SER A 866 -37.17 18.63 3.00
C SER A 866 -37.46 17.22 2.51
N SER A 867 -36.83 16.21 3.12
CA SER A 867 -36.90 14.82 2.69
C SER A 867 -38.33 14.25 2.76
N SER A 868 -39.06 14.53 3.84
CA SER A 868 -40.47 14.10 3.97
C SER A 868 -41.39 14.75 2.93
N GLY A 869 -41.09 15.98 2.48
CA GLY A 869 -41.82 16.63 1.40
C GLY A 869 -41.58 15.95 0.04
N MET A 870 -40.33 15.57 -0.23
CA MET A 870 -39.94 14.89 -1.46
C MET A 870 -40.49 13.45 -1.54
N PHE A 871 -40.36 12.66 -0.47
CA PHE A 871 -40.93 11.29 -0.44
C PHE A 871 -42.46 11.27 -0.57
N VAL A 872 -43.17 12.24 0.01
CA VAL A 872 -44.63 12.39 -0.16
C VAL A 872 -45.01 12.74 -1.61
N SER A 873 -44.20 13.57 -2.28
CA SER A 873 -44.41 13.95 -3.68
C SER A 873 -44.16 12.78 -4.64
N VAL A 874 -43.01 12.11 -4.52
CA VAL A 874 -42.62 10.98 -5.39
C VAL A 874 -43.51 9.76 -5.17
N GLY A 875 -43.76 9.39 -3.91
CA GLY A 875 -44.57 8.21 -3.58
C GLY A 875 -46.09 8.38 -3.73
N ARG A 876 -46.57 9.53 -4.24
CA ARG A 876 -48.00 9.91 -4.30
C ARG A 876 -48.73 9.89 -2.91
N MET A 877 -48.02 9.82 -1.78
CA MET A 877 -48.52 9.56 -0.41
C MET A 877 -49.21 10.78 0.25
N LYS A 878 -50.37 11.20 -0.26
CA LYS A 878 -51.15 12.35 0.25
C LYS A 878 -51.46 12.20 1.76
N GLY A 879 -51.24 13.27 2.53
CA GLY A 879 -51.56 13.36 3.96
C GLY A 879 -50.60 12.68 4.93
N MET A 880 -49.80 11.70 4.49
CA MET A 880 -49.00 10.82 5.37
C MET A 880 -47.65 11.41 5.83
N ARG A 881 -47.39 12.71 5.62
CA ARG A 881 -46.06 13.34 5.81
C ARG A 881 -45.48 13.15 7.21
N GLY A 882 -46.30 13.17 8.27
CA GLY A 882 -45.84 12.95 9.64
C GLY A 882 -45.31 11.53 9.88
N LEU A 883 -45.97 10.53 9.28
CA LEU A 883 -45.58 9.12 9.38
C LEU A 883 -44.28 8.84 8.61
N VAL A 884 -44.08 9.51 7.46
CA VAL A 884 -42.84 9.49 6.67
C VAL A 884 -41.71 10.25 7.36
N ALA A 885 -42.01 11.34 8.08
CA ALA A 885 -41.01 12.17 8.75
C ALA A 885 -40.33 11.48 9.95
N TYR A 886 -41.02 10.61 10.69
CA TYR A 886 -40.45 9.95 11.87
C TYR A 886 -39.20 9.08 11.58
N PRO A 887 -39.21 8.11 10.64
CA PRO A 887 -38.01 7.32 10.34
C PRO A 887 -36.90 8.15 9.67
N LEU A 888 -37.25 9.21 8.92
CA LEU A 888 -36.27 10.18 8.39
C LEU A 888 -35.58 10.96 9.51
N ALA A 889 -36.32 11.39 10.53
CA ALA A 889 -35.77 12.08 11.69
C ALA A 889 -34.76 11.20 12.43
N LEU A 890 -35.06 9.91 12.62
CA LEU A 890 -34.12 8.95 13.22
C LEU A 890 -32.85 8.77 12.39
N PHE A 891 -32.98 8.61 11.07
CA PHE A 891 -31.85 8.49 10.14
C PHE A 891 -30.92 9.71 10.20
N TYR A 892 -31.46 10.92 10.04
CA TYR A 892 -30.66 12.15 10.10
C TYR A 892 -30.12 12.45 11.52
N SER A 893 -30.86 12.08 12.58
CA SER A 893 -30.37 12.17 13.97
C SER A 893 -29.13 11.32 14.21
N GLY A 894 -29.04 10.12 13.60
CA GLY A 894 -27.84 9.28 13.69
C GLY A 894 -26.57 10.00 13.22
N PHE A 895 -26.65 10.72 12.10
CA PHE A 895 -25.52 11.52 11.60
C PHE A 895 -25.27 12.76 12.46
N GLY A 896 -26.31 13.45 12.92
CA GLY A 896 -26.18 14.59 13.83
C GLY A 896 -25.49 14.23 15.16
N ILE A 897 -25.85 13.09 15.75
CA ILE A 897 -25.22 12.53 16.94
C ILE A 897 -23.73 12.24 16.69
N MET A 898 -23.37 11.68 15.53
CA MET A 898 -21.97 11.48 15.12
C MET A 898 -21.22 12.81 14.96
N GLY A 899 -21.87 13.87 14.48
CA GLY A 899 -21.29 15.21 14.39
C GLY A 899 -20.91 15.78 15.77
N ILE A 900 -21.78 15.61 16.77
CA ILE A 900 -21.58 16.14 18.13
C ILE A 900 -20.72 15.21 18.98
N PHE A 901 -21.22 14.02 19.33
CA PHE A 901 -20.73 13.17 20.44
C PHE A 901 -19.46 12.39 20.12
N SER A 902 -18.99 12.41 18.87
CA SER A 902 -17.73 11.80 18.43
C SER A 902 -16.51 12.26 19.25
N SER A 903 -16.57 13.41 19.93
CA SER A 903 -15.51 13.89 20.85
C SER A 903 -15.20 12.98 22.04
N ARG A 904 -16.12 12.07 22.44
CA ARG A 904 -15.90 11.13 23.56
C ARG A 904 -15.40 9.75 23.13
N GLY A 905 -15.46 9.40 21.85
CA GLY A 905 -15.22 8.03 21.38
C GLY A 905 -13.76 7.59 21.29
N SER A 906 -12.81 8.52 21.19
CA SER A 906 -11.39 8.21 20.93
C SER A 906 -10.62 7.72 22.16
N GLY A 907 -10.87 8.28 23.35
CA GLY A 907 -10.06 8.01 24.53
C GLY A 907 -10.16 6.57 25.08
N MET A 908 -11.29 5.90 24.87
CA MET A 908 -11.57 4.58 25.47
C MET A 908 -10.97 3.40 24.67
N LEU A 909 -10.48 3.63 23.44
CA LEU A 909 -9.82 2.62 22.61
C LEU A 909 -8.28 2.74 22.64
N GLU A 910 -7.75 3.88 23.10
CA GLU A 910 -6.31 4.17 23.15
C GLU A 910 -5.58 3.44 24.31
N GLY A 911 -6.33 2.77 25.19
CA GLY A 911 -5.81 2.04 26.36
C GLY A 911 -5.51 0.55 26.15
N LYS A 912 -5.63 -0.01 24.93
CA LYS A 912 -5.55 -1.47 24.71
C LYS A 912 -4.67 -1.98 23.56
N VAL A 913 -3.94 -1.10 22.86
CA VAL A 913 -2.93 -1.49 21.85
C VAL A 913 -1.70 -0.58 21.94
N LEU A 914 -0.85 -0.85 22.95
CA LEU A 914 0.55 -0.44 23.08
C LEU A 914 1.34 -1.57 23.77
#